data_AF-A0A1I1Z6Q4-F1
#
_entry.id   AF-A0A1I1Z6Q4-F1
#
_cell.length_a   1.000
_cell.length_b   1.000
_cell.length_c   1.000
_cell.angle_alpha   90.00
_cell.angle_beta   90.00
_cell.angle_gamma   90.00
#
_symmetry.space_group_name_H-M   'P 1'
#
loop_
_entity.id
_entity.type
_entity.pdbx_description
1 polymer ?
#
loop_
_entity_poly.entity_id
_entity_poly.type
_entity_poly.pdbx_seq_one_letter_code
_entity_poly.pdbx_strand_id
1 'polypeptide(L)'
;MKKNNYNIQTLLFNIVLLLVLAYPIDQTSAQITSKELSFLNKVRDDLASVSDLFHGWNYLGRMEVDSVFVNPDKRVVEIHLSPHVTRIPIRHAWIKELTLNIKKKLRRRFRNYDIELFCKGRPLEDFIPLYYYKGIPDSLRLKHDKFRTPIVTNLSALEFEKGLTKNNIALWPSHGYYYEAELDRWEWQRARLFGTVEDLYPFNFTQNFLVPMLEDAGATVFLPRERDTQPHEVIVDNDGSSGDSEMIINNEDASWIKMPKGFAAKDTLFEGENPFLIGSYLKMDVHPGSSGMLKYIPDIPESGDYAVYVSWGKEEKALPNVPCTVYHTGGQTRFLLNQQMGYGTWIYIGTFHFKTGKNPDIGSVILAVPDNATGTISADAVRFGGGMGNVARKPNKEYIPRQWSLNNGKNPVAEPFKFNAEPYGYKLSGKPRWMEGARYWLQYAGMPDSIVYSLNNNKNDYNDDYQSRGEWVNFLMGNPNGPTGNPEAEGLNIPIDLAFAFHTDAGTTPNDSVIGTLGIYSSVRNNGLFPDGTSRLAGRDLTDLVQSQIVSDIRLTFNPQWTRRAMWDKQYSEAWRPNVPTMLLELLSHQNLADMKFGLDPRFQFTVARAIYKGMARFLAARENRPVVIKPLAPQNMAIEVVGDKKVKISWSPVSDPLEPSAIPTGYLVYRRIEDNGFGNGVFTRDTFLIVELEEYNTIYSFRVRAVNEGGRSFPGETLAVSVDKDSKGLVLVVNGFDRVAPPAFVEGEAAGVAWWDDEGVPWNKDFSHTGNQYDYHRSSVWLDDDSPGHGASFADMEGKIIPGNHRDFVFEHGRAIRDAGYSFVSVSDERFGCHDFDVTPYFAIDVIYGEERGTPSLFSQSKKDFRVLTPSTRSSIKRYLDRGGNIFISGAYIGTDIVENNDSAAIDFAKNVLHYRWMTNHADNTGALMVTDQAKPFFRKVSYNAQYHPYLYKVEAPDGIEPSGDGAFRIYRYAAGKVSAGVAYSGNYKCVVLGFPFETITNRNEQNQLMKDILMFFGRD
;
A
#
# COMPACT_ATOMS: atom_id res chain seq x y z
N MET A 1 49.43 3.04 38.65
CA MET A 1 49.44 2.75 40.11
C MET A 1 48.23 1.85 40.39
N LYS A 2 48.40 0.66 40.98
CA LYS A 2 48.06 0.34 42.40
C LYS A 2 46.73 0.97 42.88
N LYS A 3 45.80 0.27 43.54
CA LYS A 3 45.51 -1.17 43.75
C LYS A 3 44.19 -1.24 44.55
N ASN A 4 43.39 -2.30 44.41
CA ASN A 4 42.35 -2.77 45.35
C ASN A 4 41.25 -1.80 45.84
N ASN A 5 39.98 -2.14 45.55
CA ASN A 5 38.94 -2.28 46.59
C ASN A 5 37.73 -3.06 46.04
N TYR A 6 37.89 -4.39 45.94
CA TYR A 6 36.79 -5.35 45.74
C TYR A 6 36.73 -6.26 46.97
N ASN A 7 35.90 -5.88 47.96
CA ASN A 7 35.27 -6.81 48.90
C ASN A 7 34.29 -6.07 49.81
N ILE A 8 33.07 -6.62 49.92
CA ILE A 8 31.89 -6.31 50.77
C ILE A 8 30.64 -6.25 49.87
N GLN A 9 30.31 -7.37 49.23
CA GLN A 9 28.98 -7.61 48.64
C GLN A 9 28.63 -9.10 48.42
N THR A 10 29.32 -10.03 49.11
CA THR A 10 29.21 -11.48 48.86
C THR A 10 28.87 -12.29 50.12
N LEU A 11 28.28 -11.65 51.14
CA LEU A 11 27.94 -12.33 52.41
C LEU A 11 26.65 -11.79 53.07
N LEU A 12 25.58 -11.61 52.29
CA LEU A 12 24.23 -11.30 52.80
C LEU A 12 23.12 -11.79 51.84
N PHE A 13 23.35 -12.96 51.21
CA PHE A 13 22.43 -13.56 50.24
C PHE A 13 21.91 -14.92 50.74
N ASN A 14 21.37 -14.94 51.96
CA ASN A 14 20.60 -16.05 52.52
C ASN A 14 19.76 -15.56 53.71
N ILE A 15 18.50 -16.03 53.77
CA ILE A 15 17.50 -15.87 54.85
C ILE A 15 16.67 -14.55 54.82
N VAL A 16 15.37 -14.72 55.08
CA VAL A 16 14.26 -13.74 55.14
C VAL A 16 13.62 -13.31 53.81
N LEU A 17 12.73 -14.16 53.30
CA LEU A 17 11.57 -13.71 52.51
C LEU A 17 10.30 -14.30 53.15
N LEU A 18 9.70 -13.58 54.11
CA LEU A 18 8.45 -13.99 54.75
C LEU A 18 7.72 -12.76 55.34
N LEU A 19 6.97 -12.07 54.50
CA LEU A 19 5.97 -11.06 54.90
C LEU A 19 4.92 -10.97 53.78
N VAL A 20 3.88 -11.79 53.89
CA VAL A 20 2.69 -11.73 53.04
C VAL A 20 1.70 -10.77 53.71
N LEU A 21 1.28 -9.72 53.00
CA LEU A 21 0.16 -8.88 53.42
C LEU A 21 -1.17 -9.55 53.06
N ALA A 22 -2.14 -9.43 53.96
CA ALA A 22 -3.30 -10.30 54.03
C ALA A 22 -4.36 -10.04 52.93
N TYR A 23 -4.82 -11.13 52.30
CA TYR A 23 -6.20 -11.35 51.87
C TYR A 23 -6.55 -12.83 52.12
N PRO A 24 -7.76 -13.17 52.59
CA PRO A 24 -8.09 -14.56 52.94
C PRO A 24 -8.44 -15.36 51.69
N ILE A 25 -7.56 -16.30 51.33
CA ILE A 25 -7.86 -17.38 50.38
C ILE A 25 -7.67 -18.69 51.14
N ASP A 26 -8.65 -19.58 51.07
CA ASP A 26 -8.59 -20.93 51.64
C ASP A 26 -7.36 -21.68 51.10
N GLN A 27 -6.37 -21.91 51.96
CA GLN A 27 -5.20 -22.74 51.63
C GLN A 27 -5.39 -24.18 52.09
N THR A 28 -5.92 -25.03 51.22
CA THR A 28 -5.60 -26.45 51.24
C THR A 28 -4.22 -26.67 50.63
N SER A 29 -3.16 -26.43 51.41
CA SER A 29 -1.79 -26.73 51.01
C SER A 29 -1.57 -28.26 50.98
N ALA A 30 -1.74 -28.85 49.80
CA ALA A 30 -1.43 -30.26 49.58
C ALA A 30 0.07 -30.51 49.82
N GLN A 31 0.40 -31.30 50.86
CA GLN A 31 1.78 -31.72 51.10
C GLN A 31 2.24 -32.65 49.97
N ILE A 32 3.24 -32.22 49.20
CA ILE A 32 3.86 -33.05 48.15
C ILE A 32 4.43 -34.30 48.80
N THR A 33 3.97 -35.47 48.37
CA THR A 33 4.40 -36.76 48.92
C THR A 33 5.85 -37.07 48.55
N SER A 34 6.52 -37.90 49.36
CA SER A 34 7.87 -38.40 49.06
C SER A 34 7.93 -39.16 47.72
N LYS A 35 6.81 -39.79 47.32
CA LYS A 35 6.61 -40.46 46.02
C LYS A 35 6.62 -39.46 44.87
N GLU A 36 5.88 -38.35 44.99
CA GLU A 36 5.84 -37.26 44.01
C GLU A 36 7.21 -36.58 43.87
N LEU A 37 7.86 -36.21 44.98
CA LEU A 37 9.24 -35.68 44.97
C LEU A 37 10.22 -36.63 44.28
N SER A 38 10.12 -37.93 44.56
CA SER A 38 10.97 -38.94 43.91
C SER A 38 10.70 -39.08 42.41
N PHE A 39 9.46 -38.84 41.95
CA PHE A 39 9.11 -38.96 40.53
C PHE A 39 9.45 -37.67 39.78
N LEU A 40 9.20 -36.51 40.40
CA LEU A 40 9.58 -35.20 39.93
C LEU A 40 11.08 -35.12 39.62
N ASN A 41 11.94 -35.51 40.58
CA ASN A 41 13.38 -35.50 40.38
C ASN A 41 13.78 -36.42 39.20
N LYS A 42 13.20 -37.61 39.10
CA LYS A 42 13.47 -38.55 38.00
C LYS A 42 13.06 -38.00 36.62
N VAL A 43 11.95 -37.25 36.53
CA VAL A 43 11.54 -36.59 35.28
C VAL A 43 12.45 -35.40 34.99
N ARG A 44 12.84 -34.61 36.00
CA ARG A 44 13.81 -33.50 35.84
C ARG A 44 15.16 -34.01 35.34
N ASP A 45 15.68 -35.12 35.87
CA ASP A 45 16.91 -35.75 35.40
C ASP A 45 16.80 -36.18 33.93
N ASP A 46 15.68 -36.82 33.55
CA ASP A 46 15.42 -37.27 32.17
C ASP A 46 15.39 -36.07 31.21
N LEU A 47 14.80 -34.95 31.61
CA LEU A 47 14.66 -33.73 30.79
C LEU A 47 15.90 -32.83 30.79
N ALA A 48 16.69 -32.80 31.87
CA ALA A 48 17.96 -32.07 31.94
C ALA A 48 19.01 -32.61 30.93
N SER A 49 18.84 -33.86 30.48
CA SER A 49 19.67 -34.48 29.44
C SER A 49 19.34 -34.02 28.00
N VAL A 50 18.35 -33.15 27.81
CA VAL A 50 17.84 -32.81 26.47
C VAL A 50 18.41 -31.47 25.98
N SER A 51 19.52 -31.55 25.25
CA SER A 51 20.25 -30.38 24.75
C SER A 51 19.56 -29.59 23.64
N ASP A 52 18.45 -30.06 23.06
CA ASP A 52 17.82 -29.39 21.91
C ASP A 52 16.33 -29.73 21.66
N LEU A 53 15.44 -29.44 22.64
CA LEU A 53 13.99 -29.55 22.42
C LEU A 53 13.45 -28.55 21.38
N PHE A 54 14.20 -27.47 21.12
CA PHE A 54 13.79 -26.31 20.32
C PHE A 54 14.75 -26.05 19.15
N HIS A 55 15.29 -27.13 18.57
CA HIS A 55 16.20 -27.06 17.44
C HIS A 55 15.62 -26.19 16.31
N GLY A 56 16.46 -25.32 15.75
CA GLY A 56 16.03 -24.35 14.75
C GLY A 56 15.26 -23.13 15.28
N TRP A 57 15.08 -22.97 16.59
CA TRP A 57 14.41 -21.79 17.19
C TRP A 57 15.22 -21.03 18.25
N ASN A 58 16.32 -21.62 18.73
CA ASN A 58 17.16 -21.06 19.81
C ASN A 58 17.71 -19.65 19.53
N TYR A 59 17.79 -19.21 18.26
CA TYR A 59 18.19 -17.85 17.89
C TYR A 59 17.16 -16.76 18.28
N LEU A 60 15.93 -17.15 18.64
CA LEU A 60 14.86 -16.23 19.10
C LEU A 60 14.83 -16.05 20.63
N GLY A 61 15.80 -16.61 21.35
CA GLY A 61 15.94 -16.56 22.80
C GLY A 61 16.03 -17.95 23.42
N ARG A 62 16.43 -18.02 24.69
CA ARG A 62 16.59 -19.27 25.44
C ARG A 62 15.22 -19.94 25.63
N MET A 63 14.99 -21.02 24.88
CA MET A 63 13.80 -21.87 25.02
C MET A 63 14.16 -23.13 25.79
N GLU A 64 13.51 -23.35 26.93
CA GLU A 64 13.78 -24.49 27.81
C GLU A 64 12.54 -24.94 28.61
N VAL A 65 12.68 -26.08 29.30
CA VAL A 65 11.76 -26.50 30.36
C VAL A 65 12.10 -25.68 31.61
N ASP A 66 11.12 -24.90 32.06
CA ASP A 66 11.23 -24.01 33.23
C ASP A 66 10.86 -24.75 34.52
N SER A 67 9.72 -25.45 34.52
CA SER A 67 9.32 -26.31 35.63
C SER A 67 8.55 -27.55 35.19
N VAL A 68 8.41 -28.49 36.11
CA VAL A 68 7.79 -29.80 35.89
C VAL A 68 6.97 -30.13 37.14
N PHE A 69 5.80 -30.73 36.95
CA PHE A 69 5.04 -31.40 37.99
C PHE A 69 4.69 -32.81 37.54
N VAL A 70 4.53 -33.73 38.48
CA VAL A 70 4.17 -35.13 38.19
C VAL A 70 3.05 -35.51 39.12
N ASN A 71 1.91 -35.95 38.56
CA ASN A 71 0.81 -36.55 39.30
C ASN A 71 0.85 -38.08 39.09
N PRO A 72 1.38 -38.88 40.04
CA PRO A 72 1.57 -40.31 39.86
C PRO A 72 0.27 -41.11 39.73
N ASP A 73 -0.83 -40.56 40.27
CA ASP A 73 -2.09 -41.27 40.46
C ASP A 73 -3.03 -41.02 39.27
N LYS A 74 -3.08 -39.77 38.76
CA LYS A 74 -3.65 -39.46 37.44
C LYS A 74 -2.77 -39.93 36.28
N ARG A 75 -1.49 -40.23 36.53
CA ARG A 75 -0.44 -40.53 35.52
C ARG A 75 -0.23 -39.38 34.53
N VAL A 76 -0.14 -38.16 35.04
CA VAL A 76 0.14 -36.95 34.25
C VAL A 76 1.53 -36.42 34.60
N VAL A 77 2.24 -35.89 33.60
CA VAL A 77 3.41 -35.02 33.76
C VAL A 77 3.08 -33.68 33.13
N GLU A 78 3.05 -32.64 33.96
CA GLU A 78 2.86 -31.26 33.52
C GLU A 78 4.25 -30.66 33.30
N ILE A 79 4.50 -30.07 32.13
CA ILE A 79 5.79 -29.48 31.76
C ILE A 79 5.56 -28.02 31.37
N HIS A 80 6.11 -27.12 32.17
CA HIS A 80 6.03 -25.69 31.94
C HIS A 80 7.27 -25.25 31.16
N LEU A 81 7.04 -24.58 30.03
CA LEU A 81 8.05 -24.10 29.13
C LEU A 81 8.31 -22.62 29.36
N SER A 82 9.57 -22.22 29.17
CA SER A 82 9.99 -20.82 29.25
C SER A 82 9.13 -19.89 28.37
N PRO A 83 8.86 -18.63 28.79
CA PRO A 83 8.04 -17.68 28.03
C PRO A 83 8.52 -17.39 26.60
N HIS A 84 9.78 -17.71 26.27
CA HIS A 84 10.32 -17.58 24.92
C HIS A 84 9.64 -18.49 23.90
N VAL A 85 9.02 -19.60 24.32
CA VAL A 85 8.29 -20.50 23.41
C VAL A 85 7.07 -19.81 22.77
N THR A 86 6.46 -18.79 23.37
CA THR A 86 5.34 -18.09 22.72
C THR A 86 5.75 -17.22 21.53
N ARG A 87 7.08 -17.04 21.29
CA ARG A 87 7.66 -16.24 20.21
C ARG A 87 7.62 -16.91 18.83
N ILE A 88 7.32 -18.21 18.77
CA ILE A 88 7.29 -19.00 17.53
C ILE A 88 5.84 -19.37 17.14
N PRO A 89 5.59 -19.74 15.87
CA PRO A 89 4.31 -20.32 15.47
C PRO A 89 4.05 -21.63 16.21
N ILE A 90 2.94 -21.71 16.93
CA ILE A 90 2.53 -22.93 17.64
C ILE A 90 1.40 -23.59 16.86
N ARG A 91 1.51 -24.90 16.61
CA ARG A 91 0.57 -25.70 15.80
C ARG A 91 0.43 -27.09 16.41
N HIS A 92 -0.75 -27.70 16.27
CA HIS A 92 -1.03 -29.08 16.73
C HIS A 92 0.04 -30.11 16.31
N ALA A 93 0.57 -30.00 15.09
CA ALA A 93 1.62 -30.90 14.60
C ALA A 93 2.94 -30.76 15.39
N TRP A 94 3.35 -29.52 15.67
CA TRP A 94 4.57 -29.22 16.43
C TRP A 94 4.44 -29.60 17.91
N ILE A 95 3.29 -29.33 18.55
CA ILE A 95 3.00 -29.79 19.92
C ILE A 95 3.08 -31.33 19.99
N LYS A 96 2.46 -32.04 19.03
CA LYS A 96 2.50 -33.50 18.97
C LYS A 96 3.92 -34.04 18.82
N GLU A 97 4.75 -33.41 17.97
CA GLU A 97 6.14 -33.79 17.79
C GLU A 97 6.97 -33.56 19.06
N LEU A 98 6.83 -32.39 19.69
CA LEU A 98 7.49 -32.04 20.95
C LEU A 98 7.12 -33.06 22.05
N THR A 99 5.84 -33.35 22.23
CA THR A 99 5.35 -34.36 23.18
C THR A 99 5.88 -35.77 22.89
N LEU A 100 5.98 -36.18 21.62
CA LEU A 100 6.59 -37.47 21.25
C LEU A 100 8.09 -37.51 21.56
N ASN A 101 8.81 -36.41 21.31
CA ASN A 101 10.25 -36.32 21.59
C ASN A 101 10.53 -36.31 23.11
N ILE A 102 9.70 -35.62 23.89
CA ILE A 102 9.68 -35.71 25.36
C ILE A 102 9.42 -37.16 25.81
N LYS A 103 8.34 -37.80 25.35
CA LYS A 103 8.01 -39.20 25.73
C LYS A 103 9.12 -40.21 25.40
N LYS A 104 9.89 -40.02 24.31
CA LYS A 104 11.05 -40.86 23.98
C LYS A 104 12.18 -40.75 25.03
N LYS A 105 12.44 -39.53 25.53
CA LYS A 105 13.50 -39.23 26.50
C LYS A 105 13.16 -39.70 27.92
N LEU A 106 11.89 -39.62 28.31
CA LEU A 106 11.43 -40.13 29.61
C LEU A 106 11.70 -41.65 29.75
N ARG A 107 12.12 -42.05 30.96
CA ARG A 107 12.31 -43.46 31.33
C ARG A 107 11.00 -44.25 31.23
N ARG A 108 11.10 -45.57 30.98
CA ARG A 108 9.97 -46.49 30.65
C ARG A 108 8.71 -46.28 31.51
N ARG A 109 8.85 -45.97 32.80
CA ARG A 109 7.74 -45.73 33.74
C ARG A 109 6.81 -44.57 33.34
N PHE A 110 7.36 -43.50 32.78
CA PHE A 110 6.61 -42.27 32.45
C PHE A 110 6.23 -42.18 30.96
N ARG A 111 6.65 -43.12 30.11
CA ARG A 111 6.28 -43.12 28.68
C ARG A 111 4.78 -43.29 28.44
N ASN A 112 4.11 -43.97 29.37
CA ASN A 112 2.66 -44.19 29.39
C ASN A 112 1.93 -43.18 30.28
N TYR A 113 2.58 -42.09 30.69
CA TYR A 113 1.91 -40.95 31.32
C TYR A 113 1.44 -40.01 30.22
N ASP A 114 0.38 -39.26 30.50
CA ASP A 114 -0.01 -38.14 29.65
C ASP A 114 0.88 -36.94 29.93
N ILE A 115 1.21 -36.19 28.89
CA ILE A 115 2.11 -35.04 28.95
C ILE A 115 1.27 -33.82 28.63
N GLU A 116 1.15 -32.92 29.59
CA GLU A 116 0.47 -31.64 29.43
C GLU A 116 1.54 -30.55 29.36
N LEU A 117 1.51 -29.74 28.30
CA LEU A 117 2.50 -28.69 28.07
C LEU A 117 1.88 -27.33 28.37
N PHE A 118 2.57 -26.55 29.21
CA PHE A 118 2.12 -25.22 29.62
C PHE A 118 3.16 -24.16 29.24
N CYS A 119 2.71 -22.94 28.96
CA CYS A 119 3.57 -21.76 28.84
C CYS A 119 2.84 -20.53 29.36
N LYS A 120 3.53 -19.65 30.11
CA LYS A 120 2.92 -18.50 30.82
C LYS A 120 1.65 -18.85 31.62
N GLY A 121 1.63 -20.04 32.24
CA GLY A 121 0.49 -20.52 33.04
C GLY A 121 -0.74 -20.99 32.25
N ARG A 122 -0.65 -21.15 30.93
CA ARG A 122 -1.73 -21.62 30.04
C ARG A 122 -1.33 -22.88 29.27
N PRO A 123 -2.27 -23.78 28.90
CA PRO A 123 -2.00 -24.86 27.97
C PRO A 123 -1.33 -24.35 26.68
N LEU A 124 -0.43 -25.13 26.11
CA LEU A 124 0.33 -24.73 24.92
C LEU A 124 -0.58 -24.61 23.69
N GLU A 125 -1.68 -25.36 23.67
CA GLU A 125 -2.75 -25.30 22.67
C GLU A 125 -3.47 -23.94 22.61
N ASP A 126 -3.55 -23.19 23.72
CA ASP A 126 -4.15 -21.84 23.75
C ASP A 126 -3.44 -20.88 22.78
N PHE A 127 -2.15 -21.11 22.51
CA PHE A 127 -1.32 -20.32 21.62
C PHE A 127 -1.38 -20.79 20.14
N ILE A 128 -2.27 -21.71 19.79
CA ILE A 128 -2.57 -22.02 18.39
C ILE A 128 -3.59 -20.99 17.88
N PRO A 129 -3.32 -20.24 16.78
CA PRO A 129 -4.28 -19.31 16.23
C PRO A 129 -5.58 -19.98 15.81
N LEU A 130 -6.72 -19.31 16.01
CA LEU A 130 -8.05 -19.87 15.72
C LEU A 130 -8.15 -20.54 14.34
N TYR A 131 -7.59 -19.92 13.30
CA TYR A 131 -7.58 -20.44 11.92
C TYR A 131 -6.92 -21.83 11.77
N TYR A 132 -5.98 -22.19 12.64
CA TYR A 132 -5.28 -23.48 12.65
C TYR A 132 -5.75 -24.41 13.78
N TYR A 133 -6.72 -23.98 14.59
CA TYR A 133 -7.19 -24.73 15.74
C TYR A 133 -8.08 -25.91 15.31
N LYS A 134 -8.04 -27.02 16.06
CA LYS A 134 -8.81 -28.23 15.81
C LYS A 134 -9.49 -28.66 17.12
N GLY A 135 -10.81 -28.63 17.14
CA GLY A 135 -11.62 -28.87 18.34
C GLY A 135 -12.39 -27.61 18.76
N ILE A 136 -12.71 -27.51 20.05
CA ILE A 136 -13.39 -26.34 20.64
C ILE A 136 -12.32 -25.29 20.98
N PRO A 137 -12.32 -24.10 20.34
CA PRO A 137 -11.36 -23.04 20.63
C PRO A 137 -11.73 -22.26 21.90
N ASP A 138 -10.79 -21.45 22.38
CA ASP A 138 -11.06 -20.38 23.35
C ASP A 138 -12.11 -19.41 22.79
N SER A 139 -13.30 -19.43 23.39
CA SER A 139 -14.43 -18.59 22.96
C SER A 139 -14.17 -17.09 23.15
N LEU A 140 -13.28 -16.70 24.07
CA LEU A 140 -12.92 -15.29 24.28
C LEU A 140 -12.13 -14.69 23.12
N ARG A 141 -11.61 -15.51 22.19
CA ARG A 141 -10.99 -15.01 20.94
C ARG A 141 -11.98 -14.87 19.79
N LEU A 142 -13.18 -15.46 19.88
CA LEU A 142 -14.21 -15.33 18.84
C LEU A 142 -14.80 -13.90 18.84
N LYS A 143 -15.57 -13.59 17.80
CA LYS A 143 -16.34 -12.34 17.67
C LYS A 143 -17.83 -12.70 17.73
N HIS A 144 -18.54 -12.18 18.74
CA HIS A 144 -19.93 -12.55 19.02
C HIS A 144 -20.94 -11.82 18.13
N ASP A 145 -20.72 -10.52 17.89
CA ASP A 145 -21.49 -9.73 16.93
C ASP A 145 -20.95 -9.93 15.51
N LYS A 146 -21.80 -10.39 14.59
CA LYS A 146 -21.45 -10.70 13.20
C LYS A 146 -22.18 -9.82 12.17
N PHE A 147 -23.18 -9.04 12.58
CA PHE A 147 -24.10 -8.38 11.66
C PHE A 147 -24.07 -6.88 11.89
N ARG A 148 -23.18 -6.20 11.16
CA ARG A 148 -22.96 -4.76 11.26
C ARG A 148 -23.37 -4.05 9.96
N THR A 149 -23.96 -2.87 10.12
CA THR A 149 -24.15 -1.91 9.03
C THR A 149 -22.88 -1.08 8.89
N PRO A 150 -22.23 -1.04 7.72
CA PRO A 150 -21.07 -0.18 7.47
C PRO A 150 -21.39 1.31 7.70
N ILE A 151 -20.36 2.12 7.93
CA ILE A 151 -20.49 3.59 7.93
C ILE A 151 -20.89 4.14 6.55
N VAL A 152 -20.37 3.50 5.50
CA VAL A 152 -20.62 3.82 4.08
C VAL A 152 -20.86 2.51 3.33
N THR A 153 -22.00 2.40 2.64
CA THR A 153 -22.31 1.27 1.76
C THR A 153 -22.28 1.75 0.30
N ASN A 154 -21.38 1.24 -0.54
CA ASN A 154 -21.33 1.58 -1.96
C ASN A 154 -22.30 0.72 -2.77
N LEU A 155 -23.43 1.30 -3.17
CA LEU A 155 -24.49 0.65 -3.96
C LEU A 155 -24.10 0.40 -5.42
N SER A 156 -22.96 0.92 -5.87
CA SER A 156 -22.42 0.74 -7.22
C SER A 156 -21.27 -0.28 -7.28
N ALA A 157 -21.03 -1.01 -6.17
CA ALA A 157 -20.01 -2.04 -6.04
C ALA A 157 -20.63 -3.41 -5.72
N LEU A 158 -19.82 -4.48 -5.82
CA LEU A 158 -20.20 -5.83 -5.40
C LEU A 158 -19.87 -6.06 -3.92
N GLU A 159 -20.67 -6.88 -3.24
CA GLU A 159 -20.36 -7.43 -1.92
C GLU A 159 -19.62 -8.78 -2.02
N PHE A 160 -18.80 -9.10 -1.02
CA PHE A 160 -17.91 -10.27 -0.96
C PHE A 160 -18.03 -10.98 0.40
N GLU A 161 -19.03 -11.85 0.54
CA GLU A 161 -19.34 -12.53 1.81
C GLU A 161 -18.18 -13.36 2.41
N LYS A 162 -17.30 -13.89 1.55
CA LYS A 162 -16.11 -14.65 1.97
C LYS A 162 -14.83 -13.80 1.99
N GLY A 163 -14.94 -12.53 1.64
CA GLY A 163 -13.88 -11.52 1.67
C GLY A 163 -13.82 -10.81 3.02
N LEU A 164 -13.91 -9.48 3.00
CA LEU A 164 -13.84 -8.56 4.14
C LEU A 164 -15.07 -7.62 4.22
N THR A 165 -16.14 -7.89 3.48
CA THR A 165 -17.38 -7.08 3.53
C THR A 165 -17.87 -6.92 4.97
N LYS A 166 -18.15 -5.68 5.39
CA LYS A 166 -18.54 -5.26 6.75
C LYS A 166 -17.44 -5.33 7.81
N ASN A 167 -16.20 -5.65 7.46
CA ASN A 167 -15.06 -5.50 8.36
C ASN A 167 -14.50 -4.07 8.33
N ASN A 168 -14.23 -3.53 9.52
CA ASN A 168 -13.63 -2.21 9.71
C ASN A 168 -12.20 -2.37 10.22
N ILE A 169 -11.23 -1.83 9.49
CA ILE A 169 -9.79 -1.98 9.78
C ILE A 169 -9.20 -0.60 10.01
N ALA A 170 -8.56 -0.41 11.17
CA ALA A 170 -7.71 0.76 11.41
C ALA A 170 -6.28 0.41 10.99
N LEU A 171 -5.65 1.24 10.17
CA LEU A 171 -4.32 0.95 9.62
C LEU A 171 -3.51 2.23 9.48
N TRP A 172 -2.20 2.15 9.74
CA TRP A 172 -1.30 3.26 9.51
C TRP A 172 0.11 2.83 9.06
N PRO A 173 0.71 3.57 8.11
CA PRO A 173 2.14 3.52 7.86
C PRO A 173 2.88 4.41 8.88
N SER A 174 3.86 3.79 9.54
CA SER A 174 4.98 4.34 10.33
C SER A 174 4.79 5.70 11.00
N HIS A 175 5.86 6.48 11.12
CA HIS A 175 5.85 7.87 11.62
C HIS A 175 5.48 8.84 10.49
N GLY A 176 5.53 10.14 10.74
CA GLY A 176 5.34 11.17 9.73
C GLY A 176 6.06 12.45 10.13
N TYR A 177 6.12 13.42 9.22
CA TYR A 177 6.84 14.67 9.43
C TYR A 177 6.29 15.39 10.67
N TYR A 178 7.15 15.68 11.63
CA TYR A 178 6.76 16.22 12.93
C TYR A 178 7.63 17.41 13.33
N TYR A 179 7.11 18.23 14.24
CA TYR A 179 7.82 19.38 14.78
C TYR A 179 8.63 19.00 16.03
N GLU A 180 9.95 19.08 15.96
CA GLU A 180 10.85 18.93 17.10
C GLU A 180 11.06 20.30 17.77
N ALA A 181 10.55 20.43 19.00
CA ALA A 181 10.57 21.67 19.75
C ALA A 181 11.98 22.04 20.27
N GLU A 182 12.84 21.07 20.53
CA GLU A 182 14.23 21.32 20.97
C GLU A 182 15.09 21.93 19.85
N LEU A 183 14.85 21.48 18.60
CA LEU A 183 15.58 21.92 17.40
C LEU A 183 14.87 23.05 16.63
N ASP A 184 13.68 23.47 17.09
CA ASP A 184 12.83 24.50 16.48
C ASP A 184 12.59 24.28 14.97
N ARG A 185 12.36 23.02 14.57
CA ARG A 185 12.20 22.64 13.16
C ARG A 185 11.21 21.51 12.98
N TRP A 186 10.71 21.38 11.75
CA TRP A 186 10.05 20.16 11.32
C TRP A 186 11.10 19.17 10.78
N GLU A 187 10.97 17.89 11.14
CA GLU A 187 11.89 16.82 10.77
C GLU A 187 11.21 15.46 10.62
N TRP A 188 11.96 14.49 10.10
CA TRP A 188 11.59 13.07 10.07
C TRP A 188 12.05 12.37 11.35
N GLN A 189 11.41 11.24 11.69
CA GLN A 189 11.87 10.37 12.78
C GLN A 189 13.22 9.73 12.42
N ARG A 190 13.40 9.31 11.16
CA ARG A 190 14.58 8.59 10.68
C ARG A 190 15.41 9.38 9.67
N ALA A 191 16.68 9.02 9.59
CA ALA A 191 17.58 9.47 8.55
C ALA A 191 17.14 9.08 7.13
N ARG A 192 17.62 9.87 6.15
CA ARG A 192 17.47 9.61 4.71
C ARG A 192 18.52 8.61 4.25
N LEU A 193 18.11 7.43 3.83
CA LEU A 193 18.98 6.32 3.45
C LEU A 193 18.51 5.67 2.16
N PHE A 194 19.46 5.35 1.27
CA PHE A 194 19.23 4.60 0.02
C PHE A 194 18.12 5.21 -0.85
N GLY A 195 18.01 6.54 -0.81
CA GLY A 195 17.02 7.34 -1.53
C GLY A 195 15.65 7.47 -0.88
N THR A 196 15.45 6.97 0.34
CA THR A 196 14.15 7.02 1.03
C THR A 196 14.27 7.35 2.53
N VAL A 197 13.13 7.42 3.23
CA VAL A 197 13.04 7.63 4.68
C VAL A 197 11.89 6.80 5.27
N GLU A 198 12.08 6.24 6.46
CA GLU A 198 11.12 5.33 7.12
C GLU A 198 9.72 5.93 7.32
N ASP A 199 9.64 7.24 7.56
CA ASP A 199 8.39 7.97 7.76
C ASP A 199 7.48 8.03 6.50
N LEU A 200 8.05 7.76 5.32
CA LEU A 200 7.35 7.72 4.02
C LEU A 200 7.37 6.33 3.37
N TYR A 201 8.39 5.52 3.64
CA TYR A 201 8.63 4.28 2.93
C TYR A 201 7.51 3.21 3.09
N PRO A 202 6.98 2.92 4.29
CA PRO A 202 5.78 2.10 4.48
C PRO A 202 4.51 2.69 3.88
N PHE A 203 4.41 4.03 3.72
CA PHE A 203 3.26 4.66 3.04
C PHE A 203 3.15 4.15 1.60
N ASN A 204 4.27 3.86 0.94
CA ASN A 204 4.29 3.29 -0.40
C ASN A 204 3.63 1.88 -0.44
N PHE A 205 3.92 1.02 0.52
CA PHE A 205 3.26 -0.30 0.64
C PHE A 205 1.76 -0.16 0.94
N THR A 206 1.40 0.78 1.83
CA THR A 206 0.00 0.92 2.24
C THR A 206 -0.87 1.52 1.14
N GLN A 207 -0.38 2.58 0.48
CA GLN A 207 -1.14 3.34 -0.49
C GLN A 207 -1.27 2.63 -1.85
N ASN A 208 -0.16 2.12 -2.40
CA ASN A 208 -0.22 1.43 -3.70
C ASN A 208 -0.87 0.05 -3.61
N PHE A 209 -0.73 -0.64 -2.46
CA PHE A 209 -1.08 -2.05 -2.37
C PHE A 209 -2.06 -2.37 -1.24
N LEU A 210 -1.66 -2.25 0.04
CA LEU A 210 -2.40 -2.89 1.14
C LEU A 210 -3.79 -2.31 1.37
N VAL A 211 -3.95 -0.98 1.39
CA VAL A 211 -5.26 -0.34 1.54
C VAL A 211 -6.19 -0.71 0.36
N PRO A 212 -5.78 -0.57 -0.92
CA PRO A 212 -6.53 -1.12 -2.05
C PRO A 212 -6.85 -2.62 -1.92
N MET A 213 -5.93 -3.46 -1.41
CA MET A 213 -6.20 -4.90 -1.25
C MET A 213 -7.35 -5.19 -0.29
N LEU A 214 -7.43 -4.44 0.81
CA LEU A 214 -8.46 -4.57 1.83
C LEU A 214 -9.81 -4.02 1.34
N GLU A 215 -9.82 -2.83 0.72
CA GLU A 215 -11.03 -2.21 0.16
C GLU A 215 -11.60 -3.04 -1.00
N ASP A 216 -10.76 -3.63 -1.85
CA ASP A 216 -11.17 -4.54 -2.92
C ASP A 216 -11.71 -5.90 -2.44
N ALA A 217 -11.43 -6.27 -1.19
CA ALA A 217 -12.06 -7.41 -0.52
C ALA A 217 -13.34 -7.00 0.23
N GLY A 218 -13.69 -5.71 0.26
CA GLY A 218 -14.91 -5.18 0.88
C GLY A 218 -14.74 -4.56 2.26
N ALA A 219 -13.51 -4.41 2.77
CA ALA A 219 -13.27 -3.75 4.05
C ALA A 219 -13.49 -2.23 3.98
N THR A 220 -13.91 -1.62 5.08
CA THR A 220 -13.73 -0.18 5.30
C THR A 220 -12.39 0.02 5.99
N VAL A 221 -11.50 0.84 5.41
CA VAL A 221 -10.16 1.10 5.97
C VAL A 221 -10.06 2.54 6.45
N PHE A 222 -9.68 2.71 7.70
CA PHE A 222 -9.48 4.00 8.36
C PHE A 222 -8.00 4.26 8.55
N LEU A 223 -7.54 5.49 8.28
CA LEU A 223 -6.17 5.93 8.51
C LEU A 223 -6.13 7.16 9.43
N PRO A 224 -5.19 7.22 10.39
CA PRO A 224 -4.94 8.37 11.24
C PRO A 224 -3.96 9.38 10.60
N ARG A 225 -3.73 9.29 9.29
CA ARG A 225 -3.00 10.24 8.45
C ARG A 225 -3.83 10.49 7.20
N GLU A 226 -3.67 11.64 6.55
CA GLU A 226 -4.27 11.88 5.24
C GLU A 226 -3.77 10.83 4.22
N ARG A 227 -4.67 10.31 3.39
CA ARG A 227 -4.40 9.26 2.40
C ARG A 227 -4.34 9.79 0.97
N ASP A 228 -4.90 10.96 0.69
CA ASP A 228 -4.85 11.56 -0.62
C ASP A 228 -3.56 12.36 -0.82
N THR A 229 -2.96 12.15 -1.98
CA THR A 229 -1.69 12.77 -2.39
C THR A 229 -1.88 14.00 -3.26
N GLN A 230 -3.13 14.30 -3.62
CA GLN A 230 -3.56 15.53 -4.29
C GLN A 230 -3.28 16.76 -3.39
N PRO A 231 -2.33 17.65 -3.76
CA PRO A 231 -1.98 18.83 -2.95
C PRO A 231 -3.07 19.91 -2.95
N HIS A 232 -3.98 19.91 -3.93
CA HIS A 232 -5.15 20.79 -3.94
C HIS A 232 -6.19 20.33 -2.92
N GLU A 233 -6.92 21.28 -2.33
CA GLU A 233 -8.04 21.04 -1.43
C GLU A 233 -9.19 21.99 -1.81
N VAL A 234 -10.37 21.42 -2.02
CA VAL A 234 -11.60 22.18 -2.31
C VAL A 234 -12.64 21.79 -1.26
N ILE A 235 -13.06 22.77 -0.46
CA ILE A 235 -14.14 22.64 0.51
C ILE A 235 -15.43 23.22 -0.10
N VAL A 236 -16.53 22.49 0.02
CA VAL A 236 -17.88 22.96 -0.30
C VAL A 236 -18.73 22.81 0.95
N ASP A 237 -19.15 23.94 1.50
CA ASP A 237 -19.67 24.04 2.86
C ASP A 237 -20.58 25.28 3.05
N ASN A 238 -21.42 25.25 4.08
CA ASN A 238 -22.41 26.27 4.41
C ASN A 238 -21.83 27.49 5.17
N ASP A 239 -20.64 27.37 5.77
CA ASP A 239 -19.95 28.47 6.47
C ASP A 239 -18.89 29.14 5.58
N GLY A 240 -18.33 28.42 4.60
CA GLY A 240 -17.50 29.00 3.55
C GLY A 240 -16.97 27.95 2.57
N SER A 241 -17.11 28.22 1.27
CA SER A 241 -16.65 27.33 0.19
C SER A 241 -15.38 27.88 -0.51
N SER A 242 -14.56 26.99 -1.06
CA SER A 242 -13.30 27.32 -1.75
C SER A 242 -13.53 27.77 -3.20
N GLY A 243 -12.91 28.88 -3.62
CA GLY A 243 -13.06 29.39 -4.99
C GLY A 243 -14.52 29.73 -5.33
N ASP A 244 -14.96 29.45 -6.56
CA ASP A 244 -16.35 29.64 -6.98
C ASP A 244 -17.27 28.43 -6.64
N SER A 245 -16.82 27.53 -5.76
CA SER A 245 -17.58 26.37 -5.30
C SER A 245 -18.90 26.78 -4.61
N GLU A 246 -19.92 25.95 -4.73
CA GLU A 246 -21.28 26.30 -4.32
C GLU A 246 -22.03 25.12 -3.69
N MET A 247 -22.77 25.43 -2.62
CA MET A 247 -23.72 24.52 -1.99
C MET A 247 -25.15 24.98 -2.30
N ILE A 248 -25.91 24.16 -3.02
CA ILE A 248 -27.32 24.40 -3.33
C ILE A 248 -28.20 23.64 -2.34
N ILE A 249 -29.07 24.37 -1.65
CA ILE A 249 -30.04 23.83 -0.68
C ILE A 249 -31.43 23.81 -1.34
N ASN A 250 -31.99 22.63 -1.58
CA ASN A 250 -33.38 22.49 -2.02
C ASN A 250 -34.28 22.17 -0.83
N ASN A 251 -35.10 23.15 -0.42
CA ASN A 251 -36.16 22.99 0.58
C ASN A 251 -37.49 22.80 -0.16
N GLU A 252 -38.00 21.58 -0.20
CA GLU A 252 -39.34 21.28 -0.71
C GLU A 252 -40.34 21.24 0.47
N ASP A 253 -40.61 20.06 1.03
CA ASP A 253 -41.64 19.88 2.07
C ASP A 253 -41.13 20.02 3.52
N ALA A 254 -39.83 20.18 3.73
CA ALA A 254 -39.24 20.52 5.03
C ALA A 254 -37.96 21.37 4.89
N SER A 255 -37.59 22.06 5.97
CA SER A 255 -36.52 23.07 5.97
C SER A 255 -35.25 22.59 6.67
N TRP A 256 -34.10 22.85 6.06
CA TRP A 256 -32.80 22.67 6.70
C TRP A 256 -32.55 23.74 7.79
N ILE A 257 -32.18 23.30 8.98
CA ILE A 257 -31.91 24.12 10.17
C ILE A 257 -30.40 24.11 10.46
N LYS A 258 -29.81 25.30 10.61
CA LYS A 258 -28.39 25.48 10.92
C LYS A 258 -28.12 25.27 12.43
N MET A 259 -27.14 24.43 12.76
CA MET A 259 -26.78 23.98 14.10
C MET A 259 -25.27 24.19 14.36
N PRO A 260 -24.84 24.65 15.55
CA PRO A 260 -23.42 24.86 15.84
C PRO A 260 -22.65 23.54 15.97
N LYS A 261 -21.31 23.61 15.85
CA LYS A 261 -20.36 22.47 15.88
C LYS A 261 -20.40 21.60 14.62
N GLY A 262 -20.25 22.28 13.49
CA GLY A 262 -19.83 21.70 12.22
C GLY A 262 -18.41 22.15 11.86
N PHE A 263 -17.93 21.71 10.70
CA PHE A 263 -16.65 22.15 10.14
C PHE A 263 -16.70 23.65 9.78
N ALA A 264 -15.57 24.33 9.90
CA ALA A 264 -15.31 25.54 9.13
C ALA A 264 -13.84 25.55 8.67
N ALA A 265 -13.63 25.92 7.41
CA ALA A 265 -12.29 26.01 6.84
C ALA A 265 -11.45 27.12 7.51
N LYS A 266 -10.16 26.85 7.71
CA LYS A 266 -9.21 27.82 8.28
C LYS A 266 -7.82 27.65 7.68
N ASP A 267 -7.23 28.76 7.26
CA ASP A 267 -5.88 28.82 6.65
C ASP A 267 -4.78 28.29 7.58
N THR A 268 -4.96 28.39 8.89
CA THR A 268 -3.98 27.91 9.88
C THR A 268 -4.66 27.51 11.18
N LEU A 269 -4.38 26.28 11.64
CA LEU A 269 -4.79 25.75 12.94
C LEU A 269 -3.66 25.89 13.96
N PHE A 270 -4.00 26.38 15.15
CA PHE A 270 -3.11 26.51 16.30
C PHE A 270 -3.45 25.49 17.40
N GLU A 271 -2.63 25.43 18.46
CA GLU A 271 -2.81 24.46 19.54
C GLU A 271 -4.20 24.54 20.19
N GLY A 272 -4.89 23.40 20.32
CA GLY A 272 -6.22 23.31 20.94
C GLY A 272 -7.38 23.72 20.03
N GLU A 273 -7.13 24.21 18.81
CA GLU A 273 -8.20 24.50 17.85
C GLU A 273 -8.71 23.22 17.17
N ASN A 274 -10.03 23.07 17.09
CA ASN A 274 -10.70 21.97 16.41
C ASN A 274 -11.67 22.58 15.36
N PRO A 275 -11.47 22.34 14.05
CA PRO A 275 -12.27 22.98 13.00
C PRO A 275 -13.75 22.53 13.03
N PHE A 276 -14.06 21.36 13.57
CA PHE A 276 -15.44 20.83 13.73
C PHE A 276 -16.19 21.40 14.94
N LEU A 277 -15.58 22.30 15.73
CA LEU A 277 -16.24 22.96 16.87
C LEU A 277 -16.53 24.45 16.64
N ILE A 278 -16.02 25.04 15.55
CA ILE A 278 -16.09 26.48 15.29
C ILE A 278 -17.08 26.85 14.16
N GLY A 279 -17.40 25.90 13.28
CA GLY A 279 -18.44 26.05 12.25
C GLY A 279 -19.78 25.44 12.67
N SER A 280 -20.55 25.03 11.68
CA SER A 280 -21.94 24.63 11.85
C SER A 280 -22.42 23.67 10.75
N TYR A 281 -23.30 22.74 11.13
CA TYR A 281 -23.91 21.79 10.20
C TYR A 281 -25.38 22.13 9.97
N LEU A 282 -25.96 21.61 8.90
CA LEU A 282 -27.38 21.63 8.63
C LEU A 282 -28.04 20.35 9.11
N LYS A 283 -29.27 20.43 9.61
CA LYS A 283 -30.12 19.26 9.88
C LYS A 283 -31.53 19.41 9.36
N MET A 284 -32.19 18.29 9.16
CA MET A 284 -33.58 18.21 8.71
C MET A 284 -34.27 17.03 9.41
N ASP A 285 -35.38 17.29 10.06
CA ASP A 285 -36.25 16.23 10.57
C ASP A 285 -37.06 15.63 9.41
N VAL A 286 -37.07 14.31 9.35
CA VAL A 286 -37.62 13.51 8.25
C VAL A 286 -38.85 12.74 8.72
N HIS A 287 -39.91 12.82 7.93
CA HIS A 287 -41.16 12.09 8.10
C HIS A 287 -41.56 11.41 6.78
N PRO A 288 -42.50 10.45 6.78
CA PRO A 288 -42.97 9.84 5.53
C PRO A 288 -43.58 10.89 4.61
N GLY A 289 -43.02 11.03 3.41
CA GLY A 289 -43.39 12.08 2.44
C GLY A 289 -42.46 13.30 2.42
N SER A 290 -41.52 13.45 3.36
CA SER A 290 -40.50 14.50 3.28
C SER A 290 -39.60 14.32 2.04
N SER A 291 -39.42 15.40 1.28
CA SER A 291 -38.43 15.50 0.19
C SER A 291 -37.46 16.66 0.42
N GLY A 292 -36.28 16.57 -0.19
CA GLY A 292 -35.22 17.57 -0.08
C GLY A 292 -33.87 17.02 -0.50
N MET A 293 -32.95 17.91 -0.88
CA MET A 293 -31.57 17.56 -1.20
C MET A 293 -30.60 18.72 -0.99
N LEU A 294 -29.34 18.36 -0.75
CA LEU A 294 -28.19 19.26 -0.75
C LEU A 294 -27.25 18.86 -1.88
N LYS A 295 -26.86 19.82 -2.73
CA LYS A 295 -25.93 19.59 -3.84
C LYS A 295 -24.68 20.45 -3.65
N TYR A 296 -23.55 19.78 -3.52
CA TYR A 296 -22.22 20.36 -3.35
C TYR A 296 -21.49 20.34 -4.69
N ILE A 297 -21.14 21.51 -5.23
CA ILE A 297 -20.52 21.68 -6.54
C ILE A 297 -19.13 22.30 -6.33
N PRO A 298 -18.03 21.53 -6.42
CA PRO A 298 -16.69 22.07 -6.36
C PRO A 298 -16.33 22.87 -7.62
N ASP A 299 -15.49 23.87 -7.44
CA ASP A 299 -14.68 24.49 -8.47
C ASP A 299 -13.27 23.89 -8.41
N ILE A 300 -12.97 22.98 -9.33
CA ILE A 300 -11.76 22.15 -9.29
C ILE A 300 -10.59 22.91 -9.94
N PRO A 301 -9.45 23.14 -9.25
CA PRO A 301 -8.36 23.93 -9.81
C PRO A 301 -7.62 23.21 -10.96
N GLU A 302 -7.55 21.88 -10.94
CA GLU A 302 -6.76 21.08 -11.89
C GLU A 302 -7.45 19.75 -12.18
N SER A 303 -7.56 19.35 -13.46
CA SER A 303 -8.11 18.04 -13.83
C SER A 303 -7.29 16.91 -13.23
N GLY A 304 -7.92 15.99 -12.53
CA GLY A 304 -7.20 14.94 -11.81
C GLY A 304 -8.10 14.10 -10.91
N ASP A 305 -7.45 13.16 -10.22
CA ASP A 305 -8.09 12.35 -9.20
C ASP A 305 -8.10 13.10 -7.86
N TYR A 306 -9.25 13.12 -7.20
CA TYR A 306 -9.46 13.71 -5.88
C TYR A 306 -10.18 12.69 -4.99
N ALA A 307 -9.68 12.47 -3.78
CA ALA A 307 -10.44 11.80 -2.73
C ALA A 307 -11.60 12.71 -2.30
N VAL A 308 -12.79 12.11 -2.15
CA VAL A 308 -14.00 12.78 -1.70
C VAL A 308 -14.29 12.34 -0.27
N TYR A 309 -14.37 13.33 0.61
CA TYR A 309 -14.75 13.20 2.00
C TYR A 309 -16.06 13.94 2.23
N VAL A 310 -16.91 13.38 3.09
CA VAL A 310 -18.14 14.01 3.57
C VAL A 310 -18.12 14.09 5.08
N SER A 311 -18.76 15.10 5.66
CA SER A 311 -19.00 15.20 7.10
C SER A 311 -20.48 15.45 7.41
N TRP A 312 -20.87 15.18 8.66
CA TRP A 312 -22.22 15.42 9.16
C TRP A 312 -22.21 15.66 10.68
N GLY A 313 -23.27 16.29 11.18
CA GLY A 313 -23.47 16.57 12.59
C GLY A 313 -23.96 15.37 13.39
N LYS A 314 -24.02 15.53 14.72
CA LYS A 314 -24.53 14.49 15.63
C LYS A 314 -25.99 14.76 15.99
N GLU A 315 -26.87 13.79 15.72
CA GLU A 315 -28.29 13.86 16.06
C GLU A 315 -28.79 12.56 16.70
N GLU A 316 -29.63 12.66 17.74
CA GLU A 316 -30.11 11.49 18.52
C GLU A 316 -30.94 10.50 17.69
N LYS A 317 -31.60 10.97 16.63
CA LYS A 317 -32.46 10.18 15.74
C LYS A 317 -31.88 10.05 14.33
N ALA A 318 -30.55 10.10 14.21
CA ALA A 318 -29.85 10.01 12.94
C ALA A 318 -30.25 8.75 12.14
N LEU A 319 -30.49 8.93 10.84
CA LEU A 319 -30.84 7.83 9.95
C LEU A 319 -29.61 7.01 9.51
N PRO A 320 -29.72 5.67 9.45
CA PRO A 320 -28.59 4.79 9.11
C PRO A 320 -28.39 4.56 7.60
N ASN A 321 -29.20 5.19 6.76
CA ASN A 321 -29.35 4.86 5.34
C ASN A 321 -29.54 6.09 4.45
N VAL A 322 -28.81 7.19 4.70
CA VAL A 322 -28.97 8.46 3.97
C VAL A 322 -28.34 8.35 2.57
N PRO A 323 -29.10 8.54 1.47
CA PRO A 323 -28.55 8.45 0.12
C PRO A 323 -27.55 9.57 -0.19
N CYS A 324 -26.39 9.18 -0.70
CA CYS A 324 -25.35 10.08 -1.20
C CYS A 324 -24.92 9.66 -2.61
N THR A 325 -24.84 10.59 -3.56
CA THR A 325 -24.42 10.31 -4.94
C THR A 325 -23.29 11.25 -5.34
N VAL A 326 -22.17 10.68 -5.81
CA VAL A 326 -21.06 11.43 -6.41
C VAL A 326 -21.22 11.40 -7.92
N TYR A 327 -21.34 12.57 -8.54
CA TYR A 327 -21.25 12.78 -9.98
C TYR A 327 -19.81 13.13 -10.33
N HIS A 328 -19.22 12.36 -11.24
CA HIS A 328 -17.84 12.49 -11.68
C HIS A 328 -17.76 12.26 -13.19
N THR A 329 -16.60 12.51 -13.79
CA THR A 329 -16.41 12.40 -15.24
C THR A 329 -16.67 11.00 -15.80
N GLY A 330 -16.58 9.95 -14.98
CA GLY A 330 -16.92 8.57 -15.34
C GLY A 330 -18.39 8.18 -15.14
N GLY A 331 -19.25 9.10 -14.68
CA GLY A 331 -20.69 8.87 -14.45
C GLY A 331 -21.13 9.22 -13.03
N GLN A 332 -21.88 8.32 -12.39
CA GLN A 332 -22.33 8.50 -11.01
C GLN A 332 -22.00 7.28 -10.15
N THR A 333 -21.63 7.49 -8.89
CA THR A 333 -21.43 6.43 -7.89
C THR A 333 -22.30 6.72 -6.68
N ARG A 334 -23.10 5.72 -6.27
CA ARG A 334 -24.15 5.85 -5.25
C ARG A 334 -23.78 5.14 -3.95
N PHE A 335 -24.14 5.77 -2.84
CA PHE A 335 -23.81 5.36 -1.49
C PHE A 335 -25.02 5.47 -0.56
N LEU A 336 -25.00 4.70 0.53
CA LEU A 336 -25.78 4.95 1.74
C LEU A 336 -24.81 5.31 2.88
N LEU A 337 -25.07 6.41 3.58
CA LEU A 337 -24.33 6.88 4.74
C LEU A 337 -25.09 6.52 6.02
N ASN A 338 -24.39 5.93 6.98
CA ASN A 338 -24.94 5.60 8.29
C ASN A 338 -24.58 6.70 9.30
N GLN A 339 -25.49 7.67 9.46
CA GLN A 339 -25.23 8.86 10.29
C GLN A 339 -25.31 8.62 11.80
N GLN A 340 -25.58 7.37 12.24
CA GLN A 340 -25.55 6.96 13.65
C GLN A 340 -24.11 6.84 14.21
N MET A 341 -23.11 6.96 13.34
CA MET A 341 -21.68 6.87 13.63
C MET A 341 -20.92 7.92 12.80
N GLY A 342 -19.64 8.16 13.12
CA GLY A 342 -18.72 8.97 12.30
C GLY A 342 -19.08 10.45 12.13
N TYR A 343 -19.88 11.01 13.02
CA TYR A 343 -20.21 12.44 13.05
C TYR A 343 -19.00 13.31 13.46
N GLY A 344 -18.96 14.56 13.02
CA GLY A 344 -17.94 15.54 13.45
C GLY A 344 -16.51 15.21 13.02
N THR A 345 -16.34 14.52 11.90
CA THR A 345 -15.05 14.17 11.29
C THR A 345 -15.21 13.98 9.77
N TRP A 346 -14.10 13.93 9.04
CA TRP A 346 -14.09 13.54 7.62
C TRP A 346 -14.30 12.04 7.43
N ILE A 347 -15.27 11.65 6.61
CA ILE A 347 -15.53 10.27 6.19
C ILE A 347 -15.24 10.12 4.69
N TYR A 348 -14.24 9.31 4.34
CA TYR A 348 -13.88 8.99 2.95
C TYR A 348 -14.94 8.11 2.28
N ILE A 349 -15.39 8.49 1.08
CA ILE A 349 -16.35 7.71 0.29
C ILE A 349 -15.79 7.18 -1.04
N GLY A 350 -14.67 7.72 -1.52
CA GLY A 350 -13.99 7.25 -2.72
C GLY A 350 -13.03 8.28 -3.32
N THR A 351 -12.28 7.88 -4.33
CA THR A 351 -11.44 8.76 -5.16
C THR A 351 -11.99 8.76 -6.58
N PHE A 352 -12.20 9.94 -7.15
CA PHE A 352 -12.85 10.12 -8.45
C PHE A 352 -12.12 11.14 -9.31
N HIS A 353 -12.25 10.99 -10.63
CA HIS A 353 -11.66 11.91 -11.59
C HIS A 353 -12.60 13.08 -11.89
N PHE A 354 -12.11 14.30 -11.72
CA PHE A 354 -12.80 15.54 -12.04
C PHE A 354 -12.00 16.35 -13.06
N LYS A 355 -12.70 17.20 -13.83
CA LYS A 355 -12.07 18.18 -14.73
C LYS A 355 -12.00 19.54 -14.06
N THR A 356 -11.01 20.35 -14.44
CA THR A 356 -10.87 21.75 -14.02
C THR A 356 -12.18 22.54 -14.20
N GLY A 357 -12.45 23.42 -13.23
CA GLY A 357 -13.60 24.30 -13.17
C GLY A 357 -14.79 23.68 -12.43
N LYS A 358 -15.92 24.38 -12.53
CA LYS A 358 -17.19 24.04 -11.88
C LYS A 358 -18.16 23.40 -12.87
N ASN A 359 -18.56 22.14 -12.65
CA ASN A 359 -19.56 21.47 -13.51
C ASN A 359 -20.54 20.61 -12.69
N PRO A 360 -21.82 21.03 -12.54
CA PRO A 360 -22.78 20.34 -11.68
C PRO A 360 -23.18 18.93 -12.14
N ASP A 361 -22.97 18.55 -13.40
CA ASP A 361 -23.48 17.30 -13.98
C ASP A 361 -22.43 16.17 -13.98
N ILE A 362 -21.14 16.52 -14.00
CA ILE A 362 -19.99 15.59 -13.98
C ILE A 362 -18.97 15.93 -12.87
N GLY A 363 -19.36 16.78 -11.91
CA GLY A 363 -18.56 17.19 -10.77
C GLY A 363 -19.44 17.75 -9.64
N SER A 364 -20.10 16.86 -8.89
CA SER A 364 -20.85 17.24 -7.69
C SER A 364 -21.09 16.08 -6.73
N VAL A 365 -21.46 16.40 -5.49
CA VAL A 365 -21.97 15.44 -4.51
C VAL A 365 -23.40 15.84 -4.14
N ILE A 366 -24.33 14.89 -4.12
CA ILE A 366 -25.72 15.10 -3.73
C ILE A 366 -26.05 14.23 -2.51
N LEU A 367 -26.49 14.86 -1.42
CA LEU A 367 -27.14 14.20 -0.28
C LEU A 367 -28.65 14.38 -0.42
N ALA A 368 -29.43 13.30 -0.32
CA ALA A 368 -30.88 13.33 -0.46
C ALA A 368 -31.60 12.79 0.79
N VAL A 369 -32.87 13.16 0.96
CA VAL A 369 -33.75 12.54 1.97
C VAL A 369 -34.07 11.08 1.55
N PRO A 370 -33.92 10.08 2.44
CA PRO A 370 -34.36 8.72 2.17
C PRO A 370 -35.90 8.57 2.12
N ASP A 371 -36.38 7.86 1.10
CA ASP A 371 -37.80 7.54 0.93
C ASP A 371 -38.41 6.83 2.16
N ASN A 372 -39.62 7.24 2.54
CA ASN A 372 -40.44 6.62 3.61
C ASN A 372 -39.75 6.48 4.98
N ALA A 373 -38.74 7.30 5.28
CA ALA A 373 -38.03 7.27 6.54
C ALA A 373 -38.73 8.07 7.66
N THR A 374 -38.26 7.90 8.90
CA THR A 374 -38.63 8.76 10.03
C THR A 374 -37.44 8.88 10.99
N GLY A 375 -36.97 10.11 11.23
CA GLY A 375 -35.76 10.37 12.00
C GLY A 375 -35.21 11.76 11.68
N THR A 376 -33.90 11.92 11.73
CA THR A 376 -33.21 13.17 11.38
C THR A 376 -32.06 12.85 10.42
N ILE A 377 -31.85 13.71 9.42
CA ILE A 377 -30.61 13.73 8.63
C ILE A 377 -29.82 14.99 8.95
N SER A 378 -28.51 14.92 8.82
CA SER A 378 -27.63 16.07 8.94
C SER A 378 -26.57 16.08 7.84
N ALA A 379 -25.99 17.24 7.59
CA ALA A 379 -24.99 17.44 6.58
C ALA A 379 -24.13 18.65 6.95
N ASP A 380 -22.83 18.55 6.71
CA ASP A 380 -21.86 19.57 7.08
C ASP A 380 -21.14 19.96 5.78
N ALA A 381 -19.85 19.65 5.66
CA ALA A 381 -19.04 19.96 4.50
C ALA A 381 -18.78 18.75 3.59
N VAL A 382 -18.41 19.03 2.33
CA VAL A 382 -17.81 18.07 1.41
C VAL A 382 -16.43 18.58 1.01
N ARG A 383 -15.44 17.69 1.06
CA ARG A 383 -14.03 18.00 0.78
C ARG A 383 -13.50 17.14 -0.35
N PHE A 384 -12.84 17.78 -1.30
CA PHE A 384 -12.18 17.15 -2.45
C PHE A 384 -10.68 17.40 -2.33
N GLY A 385 -9.87 16.33 -2.32
CA GLY A 385 -8.40 16.42 -2.30
C GLY A 385 -7.77 16.29 -0.90
N GLY A 386 -6.44 16.12 -0.88
CA GLY A 386 -5.65 15.92 0.35
C GLY A 386 -5.13 17.21 0.99
N GLY A 387 -4.84 18.22 0.17
CA GLY A 387 -4.40 19.53 0.66
C GLY A 387 -3.00 19.60 1.27
N MET A 388 -2.64 20.80 1.71
CA MET A 388 -1.37 21.09 2.39
C MET A 388 -1.52 21.08 3.91
N GLY A 389 -0.44 20.79 4.62
CA GLY A 389 -0.38 20.88 6.08
C GLY A 389 -0.62 22.31 6.58
N ASN A 390 -1.68 22.51 7.38
CA ASN A 390 -2.11 23.81 7.89
C ASN A 390 -2.04 23.95 9.42
N VAL A 391 -1.51 22.94 10.14
CA VAL A 391 -1.27 23.04 11.58
C VAL A 391 0.06 23.73 11.82
N ALA A 392 0.05 24.86 12.53
CA ALA A 392 1.26 25.61 12.83
C ALA A 392 1.78 25.30 14.24
N ARG A 393 3.08 25.03 14.34
CA ARG A 393 3.77 24.67 15.59
C ARG A 393 4.85 25.69 15.94
N LYS A 394 5.17 25.80 17.23
CA LYS A 394 6.33 26.52 17.76
C LYS A 394 6.75 25.88 19.09
N PRO A 395 7.94 26.19 19.64
CA PRO A 395 8.37 25.66 20.92
C PRO A 395 7.47 26.20 22.03
N ASN A 396 6.94 25.32 22.88
CA ASN A 396 6.07 25.68 24.01
C ASN A 396 6.91 26.17 25.20
N LYS A 397 6.34 26.92 26.17
CA LYS A 397 7.08 27.43 27.35
C LYS A 397 7.70 26.32 28.21
N GLU A 398 7.16 25.12 28.09
CA GLU A 398 7.65 23.87 28.66
C GLU A 398 7.63 22.79 27.56
N TYR A 399 8.75 22.09 27.33
CA TYR A 399 8.80 20.94 26.42
C TYR A 399 9.36 19.70 27.12
N ILE A 400 9.04 18.51 26.60
CA ILE A 400 9.55 17.23 27.06
C ILE A 400 10.33 16.62 25.88
N PRO A 401 11.65 16.42 25.96
CA PRO A 401 12.44 15.83 24.88
C PRO A 401 11.89 14.48 24.40
N ARG A 402 12.11 14.16 23.13
CA ARG A 402 11.69 12.90 22.49
C ARG A 402 12.14 11.66 23.28
N GLN A 403 11.20 10.80 23.65
CA GLN A 403 11.46 9.58 24.42
C GLN A 403 11.31 8.33 23.57
N TRP A 404 12.34 7.48 23.56
CA TRP A 404 12.33 6.23 22.80
C TRP A 404 11.52 5.15 23.55
N SER A 405 10.67 4.42 22.80
CA SER A 405 9.72 3.40 23.31
C SER A 405 10.37 2.23 24.08
N LEU A 406 11.69 2.04 24.00
CA LEU A 406 12.40 0.84 24.46
C LEU A 406 12.62 0.72 25.99
N ASN A 407 12.43 1.79 26.76
CA ASN A 407 12.67 1.76 28.21
C ASN A 407 11.47 1.22 29.01
N ASN A 408 11.39 -0.12 29.12
CA ASN A 408 10.34 -0.86 29.84
C ASN A 408 9.91 -0.22 31.18
N GLY A 409 8.81 0.56 31.19
CA GLY A 409 8.07 0.97 32.40
C GLY A 409 8.86 1.65 33.51
N LYS A 410 10.04 2.23 33.20
CA LYS A 410 10.99 2.77 34.20
C LYS A 410 11.67 4.08 33.79
N ASN A 411 11.15 4.79 32.78
CA ASN A 411 11.51 6.20 32.65
C ASN A 411 10.88 6.95 33.85
N PRO A 412 11.64 7.73 34.64
CA PRO A 412 11.02 8.80 35.40
C PRO A 412 10.26 9.71 34.43
N VAL A 413 9.20 10.36 34.91
CA VAL A 413 8.59 11.45 34.14
C VAL A 413 9.70 12.46 33.86
N ALA A 414 10.06 12.64 32.59
CA ALA A 414 11.08 13.61 32.23
C ALA A 414 10.52 15.00 32.56
N GLU A 415 11.16 15.66 33.54
CA GLU A 415 10.75 16.98 33.99
C GLU A 415 10.75 17.95 32.80
N PRO A 416 9.66 18.71 32.56
CA PRO A 416 9.61 19.61 31.42
C PRO A 416 10.70 20.68 31.47
N PHE A 417 11.44 20.81 30.38
CA PHE A 417 12.46 21.84 30.24
C PHE A 417 11.79 23.18 29.98
N LYS A 418 12.16 24.18 30.79
CA LYS A 418 11.68 25.56 30.68
C LYS A 418 12.69 26.42 29.94
N PHE A 419 12.24 27.14 28.92
CA PHE A 419 13.03 28.14 28.21
C PHE A 419 12.12 29.30 27.78
N ASN A 420 12.71 30.36 27.24
CA ASN A 420 11.96 31.51 26.76
C ASN A 420 11.38 31.24 25.36
N ALA A 421 10.08 30.93 25.28
CA ALA A 421 9.37 30.69 24.02
C ALA A 421 8.90 31.96 23.28
N GLU A 422 9.05 33.15 23.87
CA GLU A 422 8.60 34.42 23.26
C GLU A 422 9.31 34.79 21.93
N PRO A 423 10.62 34.50 21.71
CA PRO A 423 11.29 34.79 20.44
C PRO A 423 10.84 33.94 19.24
N TYR A 424 10.08 32.86 19.48
CA TYR A 424 9.76 31.86 18.47
C TYR A 424 8.42 32.13 17.79
N GLY A 425 8.44 32.19 16.45
CA GLY A 425 7.26 32.28 15.60
C GLY A 425 6.64 30.92 15.30
N TYR A 426 5.36 30.92 14.92
CA TYR A 426 4.65 29.75 14.42
C TYR A 426 5.14 29.34 13.02
N LYS A 427 5.30 28.04 12.79
CA LYS A 427 5.79 27.44 11.54
C LYS A 427 4.84 26.33 11.07
N LEU A 428 4.40 26.43 9.82
CA LEU A 428 3.80 25.30 9.09
C LEU A 428 4.89 24.31 8.67
N SER A 429 4.50 23.07 8.38
CA SER A 429 5.40 22.03 7.87
C SER A 429 5.94 22.32 6.47
N GLY A 430 5.16 23.03 5.65
CA GLY A 430 5.46 23.26 4.23
C GLY A 430 5.32 22.00 3.36
N LYS A 431 4.72 20.92 3.88
CA LYS A 431 4.51 19.65 3.16
C LYS A 431 3.01 19.41 2.87
N PRO A 432 2.67 18.61 1.84
CA PRO A 432 1.36 18.00 1.68
C PRO A 432 0.92 17.23 2.94
N ARG A 433 -0.38 17.26 3.26
CA ARG A 433 -0.90 16.78 4.56
C ARG A 433 -0.69 15.28 4.80
N TRP A 434 -0.62 14.48 3.74
CA TRP A 434 -0.33 13.03 3.82
C TRP A 434 1.08 12.71 4.35
N MET A 435 2.02 13.65 4.23
CA MET A 435 3.39 13.49 4.73
C MET A 435 3.51 13.74 6.24
N GLU A 436 2.55 14.44 6.84
CA GLU A 436 2.59 14.83 8.26
C GLU A 436 2.32 13.64 9.18
N GLY A 437 2.80 13.77 10.43
CA GLY A 437 2.45 12.86 11.52
C GLY A 437 0.94 12.81 11.79
N ALA A 438 0.49 11.68 12.33
CA ALA A 438 -0.91 11.42 12.67
C ALA A 438 -1.50 12.51 13.57
N ARG A 439 -0.71 13.02 14.51
CA ARG A 439 -1.08 14.13 15.42
C ARG A 439 -1.77 15.30 14.70
N TYR A 440 -1.19 15.79 13.60
CA TYR A 440 -1.66 16.99 12.90
C TYR A 440 -2.91 16.71 12.07
N TRP A 441 -2.94 15.54 11.41
CA TRP A 441 -4.14 15.06 10.73
C TRP A 441 -5.31 14.89 11.69
N LEU A 442 -5.10 14.29 12.87
CA LEU A 442 -6.14 14.06 13.86
C LEU A 442 -6.70 15.38 14.44
N GLN A 443 -5.86 16.43 14.53
CA GLN A 443 -6.34 17.78 14.82
C GLN A 443 -7.23 18.33 13.68
N TYR A 444 -6.79 18.26 12.43
CA TYR A 444 -7.56 18.72 11.27
C TYR A 444 -8.88 17.94 11.07
N ALA A 445 -8.86 16.63 11.35
CA ALA A 445 -10.03 15.75 11.30
C ALA A 445 -10.97 15.88 12.51
N GLY A 446 -10.73 16.84 13.42
CA GLY A 446 -11.67 17.17 14.50
C GLY A 446 -11.65 16.24 15.71
N MET A 447 -10.61 15.43 15.90
CA MET A 447 -10.51 14.59 17.09
C MET A 447 -10.33 15.45 18.37
N PRO A 448 -10.74 14.98 19.55
CA PRO A 448 -10.45 15.65 20.82
C PRO A 448 -8.93 15.70 21.11
N ASP A 449 -8.47 16.79 21.71
CA ASP A 449 -7.04 17.02 21.96
C ASP A 449 -6.46 16.08 23.04
N SER A 450 -6.78 16.32 24.31
CA SER A 450 -6.12 15.73 25.48
C SER A 450 -6.37 14.23 25.68
N ILE A 451 -7.36 13.66 24.98
CA ILE A 451 -7.69 12.22 25.06
C ILE A 451 -7.38 11.43 23.79
N VAL A 452 -7.07 12.09 22.66
CA VAL A 452 -6.65 11.42 21.41
C VAL A 452 -5.26 11.87 20.98
N TYR A 453 -5.09 13.11 20.50
CA TYR A 453 -3.88 13.48 19.75
C TYR A 453 -2.83 14.27 20.55
N SER A 454 -3.16 14.84 21.71
CA SER A 454 -2.28 15.70 22.53
C SER A 454 -2.12 15.19 23.97
N LEU A 455 -1.69 13.94 24.09
CA LEU A 455 -1.55 13.22 25.36
C LEU A 455 -0.45 13.82 26.27
N ASN A 456 0.53 14.49 25.67
CA ASN A 456 1.61 15.21 26.37
C ASN A 456 1.34 16.73 26.45
N ASN A 457 0.09 17.18 26.28
CA ASN A 457 -0.34 18.57 26.43
C ASN A 457 0.47 19.57 25.58
N ASN A 458 0.71 19.26 24.30
CA ASN A 458 1.53 20.06 23.39
C ASN A 458 2.98 20.32 23.83
N LYS A 459 3.54 19.42 24.67
CA LYS A 459 4.95 19.49 25.11
C LYS A 459 5.88 18.53 24.36
N ASN A 460 5.34 17.58 23.60
CA ASN A 460 6.11 16.56 22.89
C ASN A 460 5.30 15.97 21.73
N ASP A 461 5.47 16.59 20.56
CA ASP A 461 4.78 16.21 19.33
C ASP A 461 5.22 14.84 18.79
N TYR A 462 6.49 14.46 18.96
CA TYR A 462 7.02 13.16 18.55
C TYR A 462 6.33 11.99 19.26
N ASN A 463 6.26 12.04 20.59
CA ASN A 463 5.63 10.99 21.38
C ASN A 463 4.11 11.02 21.21
N ASP A 464 3.51 12.20 21.01
CA ASP A 464 2.08 12.31 20.72
C ASP A 464 1.70 11.72 19.36
N ASP A 465 2.55 11.85 18.32
CA ASP A 465 2.32 11.25 17.00
C ASP A 465 1.99 9.75 17.08
N TYR A 466 2.93 8.93 17.54
CA TYR A 466 2.73 7.47 17.57
C TYR A 466 1.83 7.00 18.72
N GLN A 467 1.67 7.80 19.79
CA GLN A 467 0.75 7.44 20.87
C GLN A 467 -0.72 7.74 20.50
N SER A 468 -0.97 8.77 19.70
CA SER A 468 -2.33 9.18 19.32
C SER A 468 -3.11 8.09 18.59
N ARG A 469 -2.45 7.32 17.73
CA ARG A 469 -3.06 6.33 16.83
C ARG A 469 -3.85 5.27 17.60
N GLY A 470 -3.33 4.81 18.73
CA GLY A 470 -4.03 3.82 19.55
C GLY A 470 -5.23 4.41 20.31
N GLU A 471 -5.16 5.66 20.74
CA GLU A 471 -6.29 6.34 21.38
C GLU A 471 -7.33 6.81 20.37
N TRP A 472 -6.93 7.10 19.13
CA TRP A 472 -7.84 7.37 18.02
C TRP A 472 -8.68 6.13 17.70
N VAL A 473 -8.07 4.95 17.59
CA VAL A 473 -8.82 3.68 17.42
C VAL A 473 -9.84 3.47 18.55
N ASN A 474 -9.47 3.82 19.79
CA ASN A 474 -10.35 3.76 20.94
C ASN A 474 -11.51 4.78 20.84
N PHE A 475 -11.24 6.00 20.35
CA PHE A 475 -12.23 7.04 20.13
C PHE A 475 -13.18 6.74 18.95
N LEU A 476 -12.70 6.09 17.88
CA LEU A 476 -13.56 5.61 16.79
C LEU A 476 -14.66 4.70 17.35
N MET A 477 -14.29 3.74 18.21
CA MET A 477 -15.21 2.77 18.79
C MET A 477 -16.12 3.37 19.86
N GLY A 478 -15.58 4.17 20.78
CA GLY A 478 -16.32 4.66 21.95
C GLY A 478 -16.59 3.57 23.00
N ASN A 479 -17.44 3.90 23.97
CA ASN A 479 -17.80 3.08 25.13
C ASN A 479 -18.25 1.65 24.72
N PRO A 480 -17.70 0.56 25.32
CA PRO A 480 -16.77 0.51 26.47
C PRO A 480 -15.29 0.57 26.09
N ASN A 481 -14.97 0.73 24.81
CA ASN A 481 -13.61 0.67 24.27
C ASN A 481 -12.93 2.05 24.16
N GLY A 482 -13.43 3.07 24.87
CA GLY A 482 -13.00 4.47 24.77
C GLY A 482 -11.53 4.72 25.18
N PRO A 483 -10.98 5.91 24.87
CA PRO A 483 -9.57 6.23 25.09
C PRO A 483 -9.12 6.11 26.54
N THR A 484 -7.82 5.86 26.76
CA THR A 484 -7.24 5.71 28.11
C THR A 484 -7.51 6.92 29.02
N GLY A 485 -7.58 8.13 28.45
CA GLY A 485 -7.93 9.36 29.19
C GLY A 485 -9.41 9.53 29.52
N ASN A 486 -10.30 8.80 28.84
CA ASN A 486 -11.74 8.78 29.11
C ASN A 486 -12.38 7.47 28.57
N PRO A 487 -12.36 6.36 29.34
CA PRO A 487 -12.85 5.06 28.86
C PRO A 487 -14.35 5.03 28.52
N GLU A 488 -15.13 5.88 29.20
CA GLU A 488 -16.57 6.02 29.01
C GLU A 488 -16.94 6.99 27.87
N ALA A 489 -15.96 7.54 27.15
CA ALA A 489 -16.20 8.42 26.02
C ALA A 489 -17.11 7.75 24.98
N GLU A 490 -18.19 8.43 24.60
CA GLU A 490 -19.14 7.92 23.61
C GLU A 490 -18.48 7.66 22.24
N GLY A 491 -17.41 8.39 21.91
CA GLY A 491 -16.64 8.18 20.69
C GLY A 491 -17.44 8.48 19.42
N LEU A 492 -17.13 7.77 18.33
CA LEU A 492 -17.80 7.92 17.04
C LEU A 492 -18.71 6.73 16.68
N ASN A 493 -18.90 5.76 17.57
CA ASN A 493 -19.70 4.53 17.34
C ASN A 493 -19.27 3.71 16.10
N ILE A 494 -18.01 3.80 15.65
CA ILE A 494 -17.45 3.03 14.53
C ILE A 494 -16.74 1.78 15.09
N PRO A 495 -17.32 0.58 14.99
CA PRO A 495 -16.74 -0.61 15.62
C PRO A 495 -15.58 -1.14 14.77
N ILE A 496 -14.35 -1.10 15.30
CA ILE A 496 -13.12 -1.57 14.64
C ILE A 496 -12.89 -3.06 14.97
N ASP A 497 -12.39 -3.84 14.00
CA ASP A 497 -12.19 -5.29 14.15
C ASP A 497 -10.75 -5.71 14.41
N LEU A 498 -9.81 -4.97 13.82
CA LEU A 498 -8.38 -5.03 14.10
C LEU A 498 -7.73 -3.67 13.84
N ALA A 499 -6.59 -3.43 14.49
CA ALA A 499 -5.69 -2.35 14.10
C ALA A 499 -4.33 -2.90 13.63
N PHE A 500 -3.63 -2.14 12.79
CA PHE A 500 -2.34 -2.55 12.22
C PHE A 500 -1.39 -1.37 12.02
N ALA A 501 -0.22 -1.45 12.66
CA ALA A 501 0.88 -0.51 12.50
C ALA A 501 1.95 -1.11 11.58
N PHE A 502 2.27 -0.46 10.47
CA PHE A 502 3.29 -0.91 9.52
C PHE A 502 4.54 -0.03 9.65
N HIS A 503 5.61 -0.56 10.25
CA HIS A 503 6.93 0.06 10.36
C HIS A 503 8.01 -0.78 9.66
N THR A 504 9.20 -0.19 9.52
CA THR A 504 10.44 -0.94 9.22
C THR A 504 11.52 -0.61 10.24
N ASP A 505 12.31 -1.61 10.60
CA ASP A 505 13.19 -1.55 11.76
C ASP A 505 14.51 -0.82 11.49
N ALA A 506 15.17 -0.35 12.55
CA ALA A 506 16.52 0.17 12.49
C ALA A 506 17.54 -0.91 12.87
N GLY A 507 18.62 -1.01 12.09
CA GLY A 507 19.73 -1.93 12.36
C GLY A 507 20.54 -2.24 11.11
N THR A 508 21.83 -2.50 11.29
CA THR A 508 22.75 -2.87 10.21
C THR A 508 23.43 -4.20 10.53
N THR A 509 23.89 -4.91 9.50
CA THR A 509 24.73 -6.11 9.67
C THR A 509 26.10 -5.93 8.99
N PRO A 510 27.23 -6.28 9.64
CA PRO A 510 28.56 -6.11 9.05
C PRO A 510 28.79 -6.89 7.74
N ASN A 511 28.02 -7.96 7.53
CA ASN A 511 28.12 -8.86 6.37
C ASN A 511 27.01 -8.64 5.34
N ASP A 512 26.19 -7.59 5.50
CA ASP A 512 25.01 -7.30 4.66
C ASP A 512 24.08 -8.53 4.50
N SER A 513 23.75 -9.16 5.63
CA SER A 513 22.78 -10.26 5.72
C SER A 513 21.40 -9.70 6.07
N VAL A 514 20.35 -10.27 5.49
CA VAL A 514 18.96 -9.85 5.76
C VAL A 514 18.60 -9.96 7.26
N ILE A 515 18.16 -8.84 7.84
CA ILE A 515 17.65 -8.77 9.21
C ILE A 515 16.25 -9.38 9.27
N GLY A 516 15.37 -9.02 8.33
CA GLY A 516 14.05 -9.63 8.15
C GLY A 516 13.01 -9.28 9.23
N THR A 517 11.96 -10.11 9.30
CA THR A 517 10.64 -9.66 9.78
C THR A 517 10.37 -9.97 11.24
N LEU A 518 10.07 -8.94 12.04
CA LEU A 518 9.67 -8.97 13.45
C LEU A 518 8.17 -8.59 13.58
N GLY A 519 7.45 -9.27 14.47
CA GLY A 519 6.05 -8.95 14.79
C GLY A 519 5.89 -8.64 16.28
N ILE A 520 5.12 -7.60 16.61
CA ILE A 520 4.93 -7.13 17.98
C ILE A 520 3.43 -7.06 18.32
N TYR A 521 3.06 -7.59 19.50
CA TYR A 521 1.73 -7.56 20.07
C TYR A 521 1.81 -7.28 21.59
N SER A 522 0.68 -7.01 22.25
CA SER A 522 0.62 -6.92 23.72
C SER A 522 -0.56 -7.70 24.29
N SER A 523 -0.26 -8.74 25.08
CA SER A 523 -1.27 -9.58 25.74
C SER A 523 -1.46 -9.33 27.24
N VAL A 524 -0.78 -8.32 27.81
CA VAL A 524 -0.63 -8.19 29.28
C VAL A 524 -1.48 -7.10 29.96
N ARG A 525 -2.17 -6.24 29.21
CA ARG A 525 -3.03 -5.16 29.76
C ARG A 525 -4.37 -5.74 30.24
N ASN A 526 -4.96 -5.14 31.28
CA ASN A 526 -6.29 -5.47 31.83
C ASN A 526 -6.54 -6.98 32.02
N ASN A 527 -5.64 -7.67 32.75
CA ASN A 527 -5.68 -9.13 32.99
C ASN A 527 -5.72 -9.99 31.70
N GLY A 528 -5.25 -9.44 30.57
CA GLY A 528 -5.25 -10.11 29.28
C GLY A 528 -6.54 -9.94 28.47
N LEU A 529 -7.41 -9.00 28.83
CA LEU A 529 -8.68 -8.73 28.15
C LEU A 529 -8.71 -7.33 27.51
N PHE A 530 -9.52 -7.18 26.47
CA PHE A 530 -10.02 -5.91 25.96
C PHE A 530 -11.27 -5.49 26.76
N PRO A 531 -11.71 -4.21 26.72
CA PRO A 531 -12.87 -3.75 27.48
C PRO A 531 -14.19 -4.45 27.12
N ASP A 532 -14.34 -4.91 25.87
CA ASP A 532 -15.45 -5.75 25.41
C ASP A 532 -15.43 -7.20 25.94
N GLY A 533 -14.40 -7.60 26.70
CA GLY A 533 -14.19 -8.96 27.18
C GLY A 533 -13.43 -9.88 26.23
N THR A 534 -13.07 -9.44 25.02
CA THR A 534 -12.26 -10.21 24.07
C THR A 534 -10.86 -10.48 24.66
N SER A 535 -10.33 -11.68 24.47
CA SER A 535 -8.97 -12.07 24.87
C SER A 535 -7.90 -11.36 24.04
N ARG A 536 -6.94 -10.71 24.70
CA ARG A 536 -5.77 -10.06 24.04
C ARG A 536 -4.83 -11.04 23.34
N LEU A 537 -5.00 -12.35 23.54
CA LEU A 537 -4.34 -13.37 22.71
C LEU A 537 -4.78 -13.28 21.23
N ALA A 538 -5.93 -12.67 20.91
CA ALA A 538 -6.30 -12.37 19.53
C ALA A 538 -5.28 -11.47 18.81
N GLY A 539 -4.59 -10.56 19.51
CA GLY A 539 -3.48 -9.77 18.92
C GLY A 539 -2.26 -10.64 18.57
N ARG A 540 -2.01 -11.70 19.35
CA ARG A 540 -0.99 -12.71 19.01
C ARG A 540 -1.40 -13.55 17.81
N ASP A 541 -2.67 -13.96 17.72
CA ASP A 541 -3.18 -14.73 16.58
C ASP A 541 -3.04 -13.96 15.25
N LEU A 542 -3.39 -12.67 15.25
CA LEU A 542 -3.16 -11.76 14.13
C LEU A 542 -1.66 -11.71 13.77
N THR A 543 -0.80 -11.54 14.78
CA THR A 543 0.66 -11.46 14.59
C THR A 543 1.25 -12.75 13.99
N ASP A 544 0.82 -13.92 14.46
CA ASP A 544 1.25 -15.21 13.91
C ASP A 544 0.79 -15.37 12.47
N LEU A 545 -0.49 -15.11 12.17
CA LEU A 545 -1.05 -15.27 10.83
C LEU A 545 -0.38 -14.36 9.80
N VAL A 546 -0.20 -13.07 10.13
CA VAL A 546 0.44 -12.09 9.25
C VAL A 546 1.94 -12.40 9.09
N GLN A 547 2.70 -12.52 10.19
CA GLN A 547 4.15 -12.76 10.10
C GLN A 547 4.47 -14.11 9.42
N SER A 548 3.67 -15.15 9.67
CA SER A 548 3.84 -16.45 9.02
C SER A 548 3.56 -16.40 7.52
N GLN A 549 2.55 -15.64 7.08
CA GLN A 549 2.27 -15.48 5.65
C GLN A 549 3.39 -14.68 4.95
N ILE A 550 3.83 -13.55 5.53
CA ILE A 550 4.93 -12.73 4.97
C ILE A 550 6.18 -13.57 4.78
N VAL A 551 6.63 -14.26 5.83
CA VAL A 551 7.84 -15.09 5.78
C VAL A 551 7.68 -16.26 4.79
N SER A 552 6.50 -16.86 4.68
CA SER A 552 6.25 -17.94 3.73
C SER A 552 6.33 -17.45 2.29
N ASP A 553 5.67 -16.33 1.97
CA ASP A 553 5.61 -15.81 0.61
C ASP A 553 6.99 -15.33 0.14
N ILE A 554 7.70 -14.52 0.94
CA ILE A 554 9.05 -14.03 0.60
C ILE A 554 10.04 -15.19 0.37
N ARG A 555 9.93 -16.29 1.14
CA ARG A 555 10.80 -17.46 0.96
C ARG A 555 10.51 -18.26 -0.31
N LEU A 556 9.32 -18.12 -0.88
CA LEU A 556 8.93 -18.76 -2.13
C LEU A 556 9.23 -17.89 -3.37
N THR A 557 9.42 -16.56 -3.20
CA THR A 557 9.52 -15.62 -4.33
C THR A 557 10.74 -14.70 -4.39
N PHE A 558 11.49 -14.50 -3.29
CA PHE A 558 12.64 -13.59 -3.28
C PHE A 558 13.87 -14.19 -2.63
N ASN A 559 13.72 -14.70 -1.40
CA ASN A 559 14.85 -15.14 -0.59
C ASN A 559 14.45 -16.33 0.29
N PRO A 560 14.83 -17.58 -0.07
CA PRO A 560 14.49 -18.77 0.73
C PRO A 560 15.12 -18.77 2.13
N GLN A 561 16.12 -17.91 2.38
CA GLN A 561 16.76 -17.71 3.68
C GLN A 561 16.21 -16.50 4.45
N TRP A 562 15.11 -15.86 3.99
CA TRP A 562 14.55 -14.68 4.64
C TRP A 562 14.34 -14.90 6.15
N THR A 563 14.95 -14.05 6.96
CA THR A 563 14.98 -14.21 8.41
C THR A 563 13.60 -13.98 9.02
N ARG A 564 13.10 -14.98 9.74
CA ARG A 564 11.96 -14.80 10.65
C ARG A 564 12.50 -14.37 12.01
N ARG A 565 12.13 -13.18 12.48
CA ARG A 565 12.42 -12.75 13.85
C ARG A 565 11.26 -13.16 14.77
N ALA A 566 11.38 -12.85 16.05
CA ALA A 566 10.42 -13.31 17.06
C ALA A 566 9.01 -12.71 16.86
N MET A 567 8.02 -13.29 17.53
CA MET A 567 6.81 -12.56 17.95
C MET A 567 7.03 -12.00 19.36
N TRP A 568 7.05 -10.68 19.51
CA TRP A 568 7.29 -10.00 20.78
C TRP A 568 5.98 -9.63 21.47
N ASP A 569 5.85 -10.05 22.72
CA ASP A 569 4.81 -9.62 23.66
C ASP A 569 5.35 -8.40 24.43
N LYS A 570 5.09 -7.20 23.93
CA LYS A 570 5.72 -5.94 24.37
C LYS A 570 4.74 -4.77 24.35
N GLN A 571 4.92 -3.87 25.33
CA GLN A 571 4.05 -2.71 25.54
C GLN A 571 4.42 -1.52 24.64
N TYR A 572 4.70 -1.77 23.35
CA TYR A 572 4.85 -0.69 22.37
C TYR A 572 3.50 0.01 22.24
N SER A 573 3.48 1.35 22.28
CA SER A 573 2.24 2.12 22.37
C SER A 573 1.19 1.71 21.33
N GLU A 574 1.59 1.58 20.07
CA GLU A 574 0.71 1.22 18.96
C GLU A 574 0.16 -0.21 19.04
N ALA A 575 0.81 -1.12 19.78
CA ALA A 575 0.30 -2.47 20.05
C ALA A 575 -0.39 -2.61 21.42
N TRP A 576 -0.25 -1.63 22.32
CA TRP A 576 -0.68 -1.68 23.73
C TRP A 576 -1.86 -0.76 24.07
N ARG A 577 -1.91 0.44 23.47
CA ARG A 577 -2.99 1.42 23.64
C ARG A 577 -4.32 0.97 23.05
N PRO A 578 -4.39 0.35 21.85
CA PRO A 578 -5.67 -0.06 21.27
C PRO A 578 -6.45 -1.05 22.14
N ASN A 579 -7.77 -0.86 22.14
CA ASN A 579 -8.78 -1.71 22.75
C ASN A 579 -9.34 -2.75 21.78
N VAL A 580 -8.59 -3.07 20.72
CA VAL A 580 -8.93 -4.03 19.65
C VAL A 580 -7.70 -4.90 19.34
N PRO A 581 -7.84 -6.15 18.82
CA PRO A 581 -6.69 -6.95 18.38
C PRO A 581 -5.77 -6.19 17.42
N THR A 582 -4.50 -6.06 17.81
CA THR A 582 -3.53 -5.22 17.10
C THR A 582 -2.19 -5.91 16.94
N MET A 583 -1.55 -5.66 15.80
CA MET A 583 -0.16 -6.02 15.51
C MET A 583 0.60 -4.75 15.07
N LEU A 584 1.84 -4.62 15.54
CA LEU A 584 2.86 -3.77 14.93
C LEU A 584 3.81 -4.69 14.15
N LEU A 585 3.99 -4.41 12.86
CA LEU A 585 4.91 -5.09 11.95
C LEU A 585 6.21 -4.28 11.83
N GLU A 586 7.33 -4.94 12.02
CA GLU A 586 8.67 -4.46 11.68
C GLU A 586 9.16 -5.33 10.50
N LEU A 587 8.90 -4.91 9.26
CA LEU A 587 8.96 -5.79 8.09
C LEU A 587 10.38 -6.32 7.77
N LEU A 588 11.32 -5.38 7.72
CA LEU A 588 12.71 -5.49 7.28
C LEU A 588 13.48 -4.32 7.91
N SER A 589 14.79 -4.20 7.72
CA SER A 589 15.48 -2.97 8.15
C SER A 589 15.73 -1.95 7.05
N HIS A 590 15.30 -0.70 7.27
CA HIS A 590 15.56 0.42 6.35
C HIS A 590 17.02 0.91 6.38
N GLN A 591 17.81 0.50 7.38
CA GLN A 591 19.24 0.86 7.50
C GLN A 591 20.17 -0.18 6.85
N ASN A 592 19.68 -1.36 6.48
CA ASN A 592 20.49 -2.47 5.96
C ASN A 592 20.29 -2.61 4.44
N LEU A 593 21.34 -2.39 3.65
CA LEU A 593 21.27 -2.40 2.18
C LEU A 593 20.72 -3.74 1.62
N ALA A 594 21.09 -4.87 2.21
CA ALA A 594 20.58 -6.18 1.82
C ALA A 594 19.07 -6.39 2.07
N ASP A 595 18.47 -5.69 3.04
CA ASP A 595 17.02 -5.65 3.21
C ASP A 595 16.40 -4.72 2.15
N MET A 596 16.96 -3.52 1.96
CA MET A 596 16.45 -2.51 1.02
C MET A 596 16.54 -2.90 -0.46
N LYS A 597 17.47 -3.79 -0.84
CA LYS A 597 17.51 -4.43 -2.17
C LYS A 597 16.22 -5.15 -2.55
N PHE A 598 15.55 -5.74 -1.58
CA PHE A 598 14.19 -6.29 -1.77
C PHE A 598 13.14 -5.21 -1.52
N GLY A 599 13.35 -4.39 -0.49
CA GLY A 599 12.40 -3.37 -0.07
C GLY A 599 12.01 -2.34 -1.14
N LEU A 600 12.94 -1.95 -2.01
CA LEU A 600 12.69 -0.98 -3.08
C LEU A 600 12.06 -1.61 -4.34
N ASP A 601 11.87 -2.94 -4.39
CA ASP A 601 11.21 -3.63 -5.52
C ASP A 601 9.67 -3.54 -5.38
N PRO A 602 8.94 -2.90 -6.32
CA PRO A 602 7.47 -2.82 -6.26
C PRO A 602 6.79 -4.20 -6.24
N ARG A 603 7.44 -5.25 -6.77
CA ARG A 603 6.94 -6.63 -6.77
C ARG A 603 7.08 -7.26 -5.38
N PHE A 604 8.12 -6.90 -4.63
CA PHE A 604 8.27 -7.28 -3.22
C PHE A 604 7.22 -6.58 -2.36
N GLN A 605 7.01 -5.27 -2.59
CA GLN A 605 5.98 -4.48 -1.92
C GLN A 605 4.57 -5.07 -2.15
N PHE A 606 4.23 -5.40 -3.41
CA PHE A 606 3.00 -6.12 -3.75
C PHE A 606 2.87 -7.46 -3.00
N THR A 607 3.94 -8.28 -3.02
CA THR A 607 3.95 -9.61 -2.39
C THR A 607 3.73 -9.52 -0.88
N VAL A 608 4.42 -8.60 -0.20
CA VAL A 608 4.28 -8.35 1.23
C VAL A 608 2.88 -7.84 1.58
N ALA A 609 2.37 -6.84 0.84
CA ALA A 609 1.02 -6.34 1.05
C ALA A 609 -0.04 -7.43 0.85
N ARG A 610 0.12 -8.29 -0.16
CA ARG A 610 -0.76 -9.46 -0.39
C ARG A 610 -0.65 -10.46 0.74
N ALA A 611 0.54 -10.70 1.28
CA ALA A 611 0.75 -11.57 2.44
C ALA A 611 0.08 -11.04 3.71
N ILE A 612 0.17 -9.72 3.96
CA ILE A 612 -0.51 -9.06 5.09
C ILE A 612 -2.02 -9.20 4.97
N TYR A 613 -2.59 -8.85 3.81
CA TYR A 613 -4.02 -9.02 3.51
C TYR A 613 -4.48 -10.48 3.71
N LYS A 614 -3.73 -11.45 3.17
CA LYS A 614 -3.99 -12.89 3.35
C LYS A 614 -3.97 -13.32 4.83
N GLY A 615 -3.11 -12.74 5.66
CA GLY A 615 -3.08 -12.95 7.11
C GLY A 615 -4.29 -12.35 7.83
N MET A 616 -4.63 -11.09 7.52
CA MET A 616 -5.78 -10.37 8.09
C MET A 616 -7.11 -11.03 7.76
N ALA A 617 -7.33 -11.43 6.50
CA ALA A 617 -8.57 -12.09 6.08
C ALA A 617 -8.80 -13.42 6.80
N ARG A 618 -7.74 -14.23 6.97
CA ARG A 618 -7.80 -15.47 7.75
C ARG A 618 -8.07 -15.22 9.23
N PHE A 619 -7.48 -14.17 9.81
CA PHE A 619 -7.70 -13.79 11.20
C PHE A 619 -9.16 -13.40 11.45
N LEU A 620 -9.70 -12.47 10.65
CA LEU A 620 -11.07 -11.98 10.78
C LEU A 620 -12.10 -13.11 10.58
N ALA A 621 -11.97 -13.87 9.50
CA ALA A 621 -12.88 -14.97 9.20
C ALA A 621 -12.86 -16.07 10.27
N ALA A 622 -11.69 -16.36 10.87
CA ALA A 622 -11.59 -17.33 11.96
C ALA A 622 -12.27 -16.84 13.25
N ARG A 623 -12.13 -15.54 13.61
CA ARG A 623 -12.86 -14.96 14.75
C ARG A 623 -14.37 -14.95 14.54
N GLU A 624 -14.80 -14.70 13.31
CA GLU A 624 -16.21 -14.66 12.91
C GLU A 624 -16.82 -16.05 12.65
N ASN A 625 -16.00 -17.11 12.68
CA ASN A 625 -16.36 -18.48 12.34
C ASN A 625 -17.10 -18.56 10.98
N ARG A 626 -16.45 -18.05 9.93
CA ARG A 626 -16.91 -18.07 8.53
C ARG A 626 -15.80 -18.56 7.59
N PRO A 627 -16.14 -19.07 6.39
CA PRO A 627 -15.13 -19.33 5.36
C PRO A 627 -14.44 -18.04 4.90
N VAL A 628 -13.22 -18.20 4.39
CA VAL A 628 -12.42 -17.13 3.76
C VAL A 628 -12.02 -17.54 2.35
N VAL A 629 -12.13 -16.60 1.42
CA VAL A 629 -11.61 -16.70 0.05
C VAL A 629 -10.74 -15.47 -0.18
N ILE A 630 -9.61 -15.64 -0.86
CA ILE A 630 -8.70 -14.53 -1.18
C ILE A 630 -9.01 -13.99 -2.58
N LYS A 631 -8.94 -12.68 -2.77
CA LYS A 631 -9.20 -12.00 -4.06
C LYS A 631 -8.22 -12.50 -5.16
N PRO A 632 -8.67 -12.61 -6.42
CA PRO A 632 -7.85 -13.11 -7.52
C PRO A 632 -6.70 -12.16 -7.91
N LEU A 633 -5.78 -12.65 -8.74
CA LEU A 633 -4.79 -11.81 -9.43
C LEU A 633 -5.41 -11.11 -10.65
N ALA A 634 -4.75 -10.07 -11.16
CA ALA A 634 -5.21 -9.32 -12.33
C ALA A 634 -5.24 -10.23 -13.58
N PRO A 635 -6.23 -10.09 -14.47
CA PRO A 635 -6.23 -10.80 -15.75
C PRO A 635 -5.10 -10.28 -16.67
N GLN A 636 -4.65 -11.14 -17.58
CA GLN A 636 -3.58 -10.87 -18.57
C GLN A 636 -4.05 -11.20 -19.99
N ASN A 637 -3.16 -11.08 -20.99
CA ASN A 637 -3.45 -11.35 -22.41
C ASN A 637 -4.64 -10.52 -22.93
N MET A 638 -4.75 -9.25 -22.51
CA MET A 638 -5.89 -8.42 -22.89
C MET A 638 -5.82 -8.06 -24.39
N ALA A 639 -6.97 -7.98 -25.06
CA ALA A 639 -7.09 -7.59 -26.47
C ALA A 639 -8.41 -6.91 -26.78
N ILE A 640 -8.39 -5.99 -27.75
CA ILE A 640 -9.57 -5.39 -28.37
C ILE A 640 -9.59 -5.71 -29.87
N GLU A 641 -10.68 -6.32 -30.34
CA GLU A 641 -10.91 -6.70 -31.74
C GLU A 641 -12.13 -5.94 -32.30
N VAL A 642 -12.08 -5.41 -33.53
CA VAL A 642 -13.28 -4.88 -34.21
C VAL A 642 -14.05 -6.05 -34.82
N VAL A 643 -15.31 -6.21 -34.43
CA VAL A 643 -16.22 -7.31 -34.84
C VAL A 643 -17.47 -6.83 -35.59
N GLY A 644 -17.57 -5.52 -35.87
CA GLY A 644 -18.61 -4.89 -36.69
C GLY A 644 -18.48 -3.35 -36.67
N ASP A 645 -19.30 -2.63 -37.43
CA ASP A 645 -19.23 -1.17 -37.71
C ASP A 645 -18.84 -0.33 -36.45
N LYS A 646 -19.64 -0.42 -35.37
CA LYS A 646 -19.31 0.13 -34.03
C LYS A 646 -19.09 -0.95 -32.96
N LYS A 647 -18.83 -2.20 -33.33
CA LYS A 647 -18.80 -3.31 -32.36
C LYS A 647 -17.39 -3.78 -32.12
N VAL A 648 -16.99 -3.75 -30.85
CA VAL A 648 -15.68 -4.22 -30.39
C VAL A 648 -15.85 -5.38 -29.42
N LYS A 649 -14.94 -6.34 -29.50
CA LYS A 649 -14.82 -7.45 -28.55
C LYS A 649 -13.58 -7.20 -27.70
N ILE A 650 -13.77 -7.06 -26.40
CA ILE A 650 -12.71 -7.01 -25.40
C ILE A 650 -12.54 -8.45 -24.88
N SER A 651 -11.32 -8.96 -24.78
CA SER A 651 -11.03 -10.32 -24.26
C SER A 651 -9.77 -10.36 -23.41
N TRP A 652 -9.65 -11.38 -22.56
CA TRP A 652 -8.57 -11.54 -21.57
C TRP A 652 -8.44 -13.01 -21.12
N SER A 653 -7.43 -13.31 -20.31
CA SER A 653 -7.20 -14.62 -19.68
C SER A 653 -7.23 -14.56 -18.15
N PRO A 654 -7.74 -15.59 -17.45
CA PRO A 654 -7.57 -15.73 -16.00
C PRO A 654 -6.10 -15.98 -15.64
N VAL A 655 -5.68 -15.47 -14.47
CA VAL A 655 -4.37 -15.72 -13.88
C VAL A 655 -4.52 -16.52 -12.59
N SER A 656 -3.70 -17.55 -12.43
CA SER A 656 -3.64 -18.40 -11.23
C SER A 656 -2.64 -17.82 -10.23
N ASP A 657 -2.98 -17.84 -8.93
CA ASP A 657 -2.03 -17.47 -7.87
C ASP A 657 -1.30 -18.72 -7.33
N PRO A 658 0.01 -18.91 -7.60
CA PRO A 658 0.75 -20.05 -7.09
C PRO A 658 0.94 -20.03 -5.56
N LEU A 659 0.72 -18.89 -4.91
CA LEU A 659 0.80 -18.71 -3.45
C LEU A 659 -0.57 -18.74 -2.76
N GLU A 660 -1.68 -18.90 -3.51
CA GLU A 660 -3.02 -18.89 -2.95
C GLU A 660 -4.06 -19.65 -3.80
N PRO A 661 -4.24 -20.97 -3.56
CA PRO A 661 -5.18 -21.79 -4.33
C PRO A 661 -6.66 -21.37 -4.24
N SER A 662 -7.06 -20.53 -3.27
CA SER A 662 -8.43 -20.00 -3.20
C SER A 662 -8.68 -18.82 -4.15
N ALA A 663 -7.64 -18.20 -4.71
CA ALA A 663 -7.72 -16.97 -5.50
C ALA A 663 -8.16 -17.18 -6.97
N ILE A 664 -9.05 -18.14 -7.21
CA ILE A 664 -9.57 -18.49 -8.54
C ILE A 664 -10.67 -17.49 -8.95
N PRO A 665 -10.63 -16.88 -10.16
CA PRO A 665 -11.71 -16.05 -10.69
C PRO A 665 -13.01 -16.83 -10.93
N THR A 666 -14.16 -16.23 -10.61
CA THR A 666 -15.51 -16.74 -10.93
C THR A 666 -16.31 -15.79 -11.84
N GLY A 667 -15.72 -14.66 -12.22
CA GLY A 667 -16.28 -13.64 -13.10
C GLY A 667 -15.36 -12.43 -13.20
N TYR A 668 -15.78 -11.39 -13.91
CA TYR A 668 -14.98 -10.21 -14.22
C TYR A 668 -15.82 -8.94 -14.21
N LEU A 669 -15.18 -7.82 -13.88
CA LEU A 669 -15.71 -6.47 -14.07
C LEU A 669 -14.91 -5.78 -15.19
N VAL A 670 -15.59 -5.42 -16.27
CA VAL A 670 -15.02 -4.65 -17.39
C VAL A 670 -15.35 -3.17 -17.17
N TYR A 671 -14.31 -2.38 -16.92
CA TYR A 671 -14.41 -0.93 -16.74
C TYR A 671 -14.24 -0.24 -18.09
N ARG A 672 -14.92 0.90 -18.26
CA ARG A 672 -14.82 1.76 -19.45
C ARG A 672 -14.66 3.22 -19.03
N ARG A 673 -13.83 3.97 -19.75
CA ARG A 673 -13.86 5.43 -19.83
C ARG A 673 -14.00 5.89 -21.29
N ILE A 674 -14.30 7.16 -21.47
CA ILE A 674 -14.44 7.84 -22.76
C ILE A 674 -13.51 9.05 -22.74
N GLU A 675 -12.66 9.20 -23.77
CA GLU A 675 -11.59 10.21 -23.82
C GLU A 675 -10.75 10.21 -22.53
N ASP A 676 -10.45 11.39 -21.99
CA ASP A 676 -9.69 11.71 -20.79
C ASP A 676 -10.53 11.65 -19.49
N ASN A 677 -11.76 11.15 -19.53
CA ASN A 677 -12.61 11.04 -18.34
C ASN A 677 -12.18 9.90 -17.40
N GLY A 678 -12.67 9.91 -16.16
CA GLY A 678 -12.56 8.79 -15.23
C GLY A 678 -13.28 7.53 -15.71
N PHE A 679 -12.92 6.39 -15.11
CA PHE A 679 -13.64 5.13 -15.32
C PHE A 679 -15.00 5.13 -14.58
N GLY A 680 -16.03 4.61 -15.24
CA GLY A 680 -17.32 4.31 -14.59
C GLY A 680 -17.25 3.08 -13.67
N ASN A 681 -18.39 2.65 -13.11
CA ASN A 681 -18.45 1.56 -12.12
C ASN A 681 -18.13 0.15 -12.70
N GLY A 682 -18.17 0.00 -14.03
CA GLY A 682 -17.89 -1.25 -14.75
C GLY A 682 -19.12 -2.15 -14.96
N VAL A 683 -18.98 -3.14 -15.83
CA VAL A 683 -20.01 -4.12 -16.21
C VAL A 683 -19.54 -5.52 -15.83
N PHE A 684 -20.39 -6.28 -15.13
CA PHE A 684 -20.07 -7.65 -14.74
C PHE A 684 -20.33 -8.66 -15.88
N THR A 685 -19.41 -9.60 -16.07
CA THR A 685 -19.59 -10.77 -16.94
C THR A 685 -18.98 -12.02 -16.29
N ARG A 686 -19.45 -13.21 -16.70
CA ARG A 686 -18.82 -14.50 -16.35
C ARG A 686 -17.85 -15.00 -17.44
N ASP A 687 -18.00 -14.50 -18.66
CA ASP A 687 -17.16 -14.86 -19.79
C ASP A 687 -15.78 -14.19 -19.69
N THR A 688 -14.80 -14.73 -20.41
CA THR A 688 -13.46 -14.12 -20.57
C THR A 688 -13.42 -13.09 -21.71
N PHE A 689 -14.59 -12.58 -22.10
CA PHE A 689 -14.75 -11.52 -23.09
C PHE A 689 -16.03 -10.71 -22.83
N LEU A 690 -16.12 -9.54 -23.45
CA LEU A 690 -17.32 -8.72 -23.54
C LEU A 690 -17.39 -8.08 -24.92
N ILE A 691 -18.57 -8.11 -25.56
CA ILE A 691 -18.81 -7.37 -26.81
C ILE A 691 -19.55 -6.08 -26.44
N VAL A 692 -19.02 -4.94 -26.88
CA VAL A 692 -19.55 -3.60 -26.61
C VAL A 692 -19.83 -2.92 -27.95
N GLU A 693 -20.96 -2.22 -28.02
CA GLU A 693 -21.24 -1.27 -29.11
C GLU A 693 -20.82 0.13 -28.66
N LEU A 694 -19.94 0.77 -29.43
CA LEU A 694 -19.45 2.12 -29.16
C LEU A 694 -20.55 3.14 -29.43
N GLU A 695 -20.69 4.16 -28.58
CA GLU A 695 -21.69 5.21 -28.77
C GLU A 695 -21.41 6.02 -30.06
N GLU A 696 -20.17 6.44 -30.26
CA GLU A 696 -19.75 7.42 -31.26
C GLU A 696 -18.54 6.93 -32.09
N TYR A 697 -18.41 7.49 -33.30
CA TYR A 697 -17.21 7.37 -34.13
C TYR A 697 -16.21 8.47 -33.74
N ASN A 698 -14.92 8.24 -34.03
CA ASN A 698 -13.84 9.19 -33.76
C ASN A 698 -13.72 9.59 -32.27
N THR A 699 -14.19 8.71 -31.38
CA THR A 699 -14.12 8.83 -29.92
C THR A 699 -13.30 7.67 -29.36
N ILE A 700 -12.41 7.96 -28.41
CA ILE A 700 -11.54 6.97 -27.77
C ILE A 700 -12.27 6.35 -26.58
N TYR A 701 -12.33 5.03 -26.59
CA TYR A 701 -12.83 4.22 -25.47
C TYR A 701 -11.66 3.45 -24.88
N SER A 702 -11.41 3.61 -23.58
CA SER A 702 -10.40 2.82 -22.86
C SER A 702 -11.07 1.85 -21.90
N PHE A 703 -10.55 0.62 -21.86
CA PHE A 703 -11.08 -0.50 -21.10
C PHE A 703 -9.99 -1.09 -20.21
N ARG A 704 -10.36 -1.51 -19.00
CA ARG A 704 -9.52 -2.32 -18.11
C ARG A 704 -10.37 -3.36 -17.40
N VAL A 705 -9.80 -4.52 -17.10
CA VAL A 705 -10.56 -5.65 -16.54
C VAL A 705 -10.06 -6.02 -15.14
N ARG A 706 -10.99 -6.35 -14.24
CA ARG A 706 -10.70 -6.91 -12.91
C ARG A 706 -11.32 -8.30 -12.81
N ALA A 707 -10.56 -9.30 -12.38
CA ALA A 707 -11.10 -10.59 -11.99
C ALA A 707 -11.84 -10.48 -10.65
N VAL A 708 -12.86 -11.31 -10.44
CA VAL A 708 -13.72 -11.28 -9.25
C VAL A 708 -13.94 -12.70 -8.74
N ASN A 709 -13.96 -12.88 -7.42
CA ASN A 709 -14.49 -14.07 -6.76
C ASN A 709 -15.22 -13.69 -5.45
N GLU A 710 -15.69 -14.68 -4.69
CA GLU A 710 -16.41 -14.48 -3.42
C GLU A 710 -15.58 -13.78 -2.32
N GLY A 711 -14.25 -13.66 -2.52
CA GLY A 711 -13.29 -13.03 -1.62
C GLY A 711 -12.90 -11.59 -1.97
N GLY A 712 -13.28 -11.10 -3.16
CA GLY A 712 -12.95 -9.76 -3.63
C GLY A 712 -12.66 -9.65 -5.13
N ARG A 713 -12.17 -8.48 -5.53
CA ARG A 713 -11.72 -8.18 -6.90
C ARG A 713 -10.20 -8.02 -7.00
N SER A 714 -9.59 -8.48 -8.08
CA SER A 714 -8.16 -8.28 -8.37
C SER A 714 -7.82 -6.79 -8.53
N PHE A 715 -6.54 -6.43 -8.55
CA PHE A 715 -6.14 -5.16 -9.21
C PHE A 715 -6.58 -5.15 -10.68
N PRO A 716 -6.74 -3.99 -11.32
CA PRO A 716 -6.92 -3.93 -12.77
C PRO A 716 -5.73 -4.60 -13.47
N GLY A 717 -6.02 -5.27 -14.59
CA GLY A 717 -5.02 -5.52 -15.63
C GLY A 717 -4.58 -4.20 -16.29
N GLU A 718 -3.90 -4.31 -17.42
CA GLU A 718 -3.56 -3.15 -18.24
C GLU A 718 -4.81 -2.39 -18.73
N THR A 719 -4.61 -1.15 -19.17
CA THR A 719 -5.64 -0.37 -19.88
C THR A 719 -5.36 -0.40 -21.37
N LEU A 720 -6.31 -0.95 -22.13
CA LEU A 720 -6.30 -0.93 -23.59
C LEU A 720 -7.33 0.06 -24.11
N ALA A 721 -7.05 0.69 -25.26
CA ALA A 721 -7.96 1.63 -25.89
C ALA A 721 -8.26 1.32 -27.37
N VAL A 722 -9.35 1.89 -27.87
CA VAL A 722 -9.83 1.76 -29.24
C VAL A 722 -10.49 3.07 -29.69
N SER A 723 -10.30 3.43 -30.94
CA SER A 723 -11.12 4.41 -31.65
C SER A 723 -11.39 3.90 -33.06
N VAL A 724 -12.64 3.95 -33.50
CA VAL A 724 -13.07 3.55 -34.84
C VAL A 724 -13.65 4.79 -35.52
N ASP A 725 -13.33 4.97 -36.80
CA ASP A 725 -13.94 5.98 -37.68
C ASP A 725 -14.28 5.33 -39.04
N LYS A 726 -15.34 5.83 -39.70
CA LYS A 726 -15.76 5.43 -41.04
C LYS A 726 -14.87 6.02 -42.13
N ASP A 727 -14.41 7.25 -41.94
CA ASP A 727 -13.54 7.96 -42.89
C ASP A 727 -12.04 7.70 -42.62
N SER A 728 -11.78 6.63 -41.87
CA SER A 728 -10.44 6.19 -41.47
C SER A 728 -9.56 5.78 -42.64
N LYS A 729 -8.31 6.25 -42.61
CA LYS A 729 -7.27 5.90 -43.62
C LYS A 729 -6.71 4.49 -43.46
N GLY A 730 -7.04 3.80 -42.35
CA GLY A 730 -6.54 2.47 -42.03
C GLY A 730 -6.63 2.17 -40.54
N LEU A 731 -6.52 0.88 -40.19
CA LEU A 731 -6.51 0.43 -38.81
C LEU A 731 -5.07 0.22 -38.32
N VAL A 732 -4.69 0.88 -37.22
CA VAL A 732 -3.41 0.67 -36.53
C VAL A 732 -3.62 -0.28 -35.35
N LEU A 733 -2.68 -1.20 -35.13
CA LEU A 733 -2.62 -2.00 -33.91
C LEU A 733 -1.61 -1.38 -32.94
N VAL A 734 -2.04 -0.96 -31.77
CA VAL A 734 -1.14 -0.55 -30.67
C VAL A 734 -0.87 -1.76 -29.78
N VAL A 735 0.38 -2.23 -29.75
CA VAL A 735 0.85 -3.30 -28.87
C VAL A 735 1.42 -2.65 -27.62
N ASN A 736 0.76 -2.89 -26.49
CA ASN A 736 1.24 -2.50 -25.17
C ASN A 736 2.28 -3.51 -24.68
N GLY A 737 3.56 -3.18 -24.81
CA GLY A 737 4.69 -3.96 -24.33
C GLY A 737 5.48 -3.25 -23.23
N PHE A 738 4.90 -2.28 -22.54
CA PHE A 738 5.48 -1.65 -21.36
C PHE A 738 4.64 -1.98 -20.13
N ASP A 739 4.95 -3.11 -19.48
CA ASP A 739 4.33 -3.53 -18.22
C ASP A 739 5.34 -3.64 -17.05
N ARG A 740 6.64 -3.42 -17.34
CA ARG A 740 7.73 -3.38 -16.35
C ARG A 740 7.39 -2.56 -15.12
N VAL A 741 7.66 -3.19 -13.97
CA VAL A 741 7.91 -2.53 -12.68
C VAL A 741 9.16 -3.16 -12.06
N ALA A 742 10.08 -2.34 -11.56
CA ALA A 742 11.42 -2.79 -11.15
C ALA A 742 11.98 -1.94 -10.01
N PRO A 743 12.85 -2.50 -9.14
CA PRO A 743 13.69 -1.70 -8.24
C PRO A 743 14.74 -0.92 -9.05
N PRO A 744 15.35 0.13 -8.46
CA PRO A 744 16.57 0.72 -9.02
C PRO A 744 17.74 -0.28 -9.03
N ALA A 745 18.79 0.04 -9.78
CA ALA A 745 20.03 -0.72 -9.76
C ALA A 745 20.78 -0.58 -8.42
N PHE A 746 21.71 -1.50 -8.13
CA PHE A 746 22.50 -1.49 -6.91
C PHE A 746 23.98 -1.81 -7.18
N VAL A 747 24.87 -1.11 -6.48
CA VAL A 747 26.31 -1.40 -6.44
C VAL A 747 26.69 -2.05 -5.11
N GLU A 748 27.66 -2.96 -5.12
CA GLU A 748 28.27 -3.58 -3.93
C GLU A 748 29.79 -3.67 -4.07
N GLY A 749 30.50 -3.35 -2.98
CA GLY A 749 31.94 -3.33 -2.90
C GLY A 749 32.41 -2.34 -1.84
N GLU A 750 33.50 -1.63 -2.11
CA GLU A 750 33.95 -0.46 -1.32
C GLU A 750 32.94 0.69 -1.38
N ALA A 751 32.35 0.90 -2.56
CA ALA A 751 31.12 1.66 -2.76
C ALA A 751 29.93 0.69 -2.73
N ALA A 752 28.89 1.00 -1.96
CA ALA A 752 27.69 0.19 -1.87
C ALA A 752 26.43 1.05 -1.72
N GLY A 753 25.35 0.71 -2.41
CA GLY A 753 24.13 1.50 -2.37
C GLY A 753 23.29 1.38 -3.64
N VAL A 754 22.40 2.36 -3.83
CA VAL A 754 21.55 2.46 -5.02
C VAL A 754 22.32 3.15 -6.16
N ALA A 755 22.40 2.49 -7.30
CA ALA A 755 23.15 2.94 -8.47
C ALA A 755 22.23 3.71 -9.44
N TRP A 756 21.83 4.92 -9.02
CA TRP A 756 20.95 5.82 -9.80
C TRP A 756 21.47 6.17 -11.21
N TRP A 757 22.74 5.89 -11.49
CA TRP A 757 23.37 6.08 -12.80
C TRP A 757 23.23 4.88 -13.75
N ASP A 758 22.78 3.70 -13.28
CA ASP A 758 22.67 2.46 -14.07
C ASP A 758 21.20 2.08 -14.43
N ASP A 759 20.26 2.30 -13.50
CA ASP A 759 18.81 2.12 -13.65
C ASP A 759 18.11 2.81 -12.46
N GLU A 760 17.17 3.74 -12.69
CA GLU A 760 16.42 4.38 -11.59
C GLU A 760 15.22 3.52 -11.13
N GLY A 761 14.92 2.42 -11.82
CA GLY A 761 13.79 1.54 -11.56
C GLY A 761 12.47 2.12 -12.07
N VAL A 762 11.44 1.28 -12.10
CA VAL A 762 10.10 1.67 -12.59
C VAL A 762 9.09 1.42 -11.47
N PRO A 763 8.59 2.48 -10.79
CA PRO A 763 7.56 2.34 -9.76
C PRO A 763 6.26 1.73 -10.27
N TRP A 764 5.53 1.05 -9.40
CA TRP A 764 4.14 0.67 -9.66
C TRP A 764 3.25 1.91 -9.53
N ASN A 765 2.68 2.39 -10.63
CA ASN A 765 1.95 3.67 -10.75
C ASN A 765 2.75 4.92 -10.35
N LYS A 766 3.15 5.02 -9.07
CA LYS A 766 3.74 6.18 -8.39
C LYS A 766 4.63 5.69 -7.25
N ASP A 767 5.77 6.35 -7.00
CA ASP A 767 6.47 6.27 -5.71
C ASP A 767 6.28 7.57 -4.92
N PHE A 768 6.00 7.41 -3.62
CA PHE A 768 5.77 8.48 -2.65
C PHE A 768 6.95 8.66 -1.68
N SER A 769 7.97 7.79 -1.76
CA SER A 769 8.98 7.61 -0.73
C SER A 769 10.38 8.11 -1.12
N HIS A 770 10.60 8.49 -2.39
CA HIS A 770 11.88 9.01 -2.85
C HIS A 770 12.20 10.39 -2.25
N THR A 771 13.34 10.49 -1.57
CA THR A 771 13.84 11.72 -0.93
C THR A 771 14.84 12.48 -1.80
N GLY A 772 15.61 11.76 -2.62
CA GLY A 772 16.68 12.27 -3.48
C GLY A 772 17.81 11.25 -3.59
N ASN A 773 18.75 11.44 -4.51
CA ASN A 773 19.80 10.45 -4.77
C ASN A 773 20.73 10.24 -3.55
N GLN A 774 21.30 9.05 -3.45
CA GLN A 774 22.34 8.73 -2.45
C GLN A 774 23.64 9.47 -2.80
N TYR A 775 24.34 9.99 -1.78
CA TYR A 775 25.62 10.68 -1.93
C TYR A 775 26.77 10.04 -1.15
N ASP A 776 26.49 9.30 -0.06
CA ASP A 776 27.51 8.53 0.66
C ASP A 776 27.39 7.02 0.38
N TYR A 777 28.36 6.50 -0.37
CA TYR A 777 28.45 5.09 -0.75
C TYR A 777 29.45 4.28 0.09
N HIS A 778 30.17 4.90 1.02
CA HIS A 778 31.24 4.24 1.76
C HIS A 778 30.68 3.47 2.97
N ARG A 779 30.77 2.14 2.95
CA ARG A 779 30.31 1.26 4.06
C ARG A 779 30.98 1.56 5.40
N SER A 780 32.15 2.21 5.40
CA SER A 780 32.91 2.60 6.59
C SER A 780 32.56 3.99 7.14
N SER A 781 31.68 4.75 6.46
CA SER A 781 31.21 6.04 6.96
C SER A 781 30.46 5.87 8.29
N VAL A 782 30.86 6.65 9.28
CA VAL A 782 30.34 6.57 10.65
C VAL A 782 29.03 7.34 10.75
N TRP A 783 28.01 6.70 11.33
CA TRP A 783 26.77 7.36 11.74
C TRP A 783 27.06 8.37 12.85
N LEU A 784 26.70 9.64 12.63
CA LEU A 784 26.79 10.69 13.66
C LEU A 784 25.41 10.94 14.30
N ASP A 785 24.41 11.21 13.46
CA ASP A 785 23.00 11.45 13.81
C ASP A 785 22.09 11.21 12.58
N ASP A 786 20.79 11.49 12.69
CA ASP A 786 19.84 11.30 11.58
C ASP A 786 20.02 12.31 10.42
N ASP A 787 20.69 13.45 10.63
CA ASP A 787 21.05 14.40 9.56
C ASP A 787 22.37 14.00 8.86
N SER A 788 23.24 13.27 9.56
CA SER A 788 24.54 12.75 9.07
C SER A 788 24.68 11.25 9.35
N PRO A 789 23.92 10.38 8.64
CA PRO A 789 23.84 8.95 8.95
C PRO A 789 25.01 8.11 8.40
N GLY A 790 25.88 8.69 7.58
CA GLY A 790 27.00 7.98 6.96
C GLY A 790 26.54 7.08 5.79
N HIS A 791 26.89 5.78 5.81
CA HIS A 791 26.63 4.89 4.68
C HIS A 791 25.15 4.87 4.28
N GLY A 792 24.87 5.21 3.01
CA GLY A 792 23.52 5.27 2.48
C GLY A 792 22.91 6.68 2.45
N ALA A 793 23.55 7.68 3.05
CA ALA A 793 23.01 9.04 3.16
C ALA A 793 22.54 9.62 1.81
N SER A 794 21.34 10.21 1.81
CA SER A 794 20.64 10.69 0.62
C SER A 794 20.21 12.15 0.71
N PHE A 795 20.07 12.78 -0.46
CA PHE A 795 19.50 14.12 -0.59
C PHE A 795 18.01 14.18 -0.22
N ALA A 796 17.49 15.41 -0.11
CA ALA A 796 16.12 15.72 0.30
C ALA A 796 15.36 16.55 -0.76
N ASP A 797 15.94 16.71 -1.95
CA ASP A 797 15.47 17.61 -3.01
C ASP A 797 14.25 17.07 -3.78
N MET A 798 13.86 15.82 -3.54
CA MET A 798 12.69 15.17 -4.12
C MET A 798 11.54 14.95 -3.13
N GLU A 799 11.73 15.24 -1.84
CA GLU A 799 10.69 15.05 -0.82
C GLU A 799 9.37 15.79 -1.10
N GLY A 800 8.27 15.05 -1.19
CA GLY A 800 6.93 15.58 -1.45
C GLY A 800 6.61 15.75 -2.93
N LYS A 801 7.56 15.43 -3.82
CA LYS A 801 7.26 15.11 -5.22
C LYS A 801 6.80 13.65 -5.31
N ILE A 802 5.78 13.41 -6.11
CA ILE A 802 5.37 12.06 -6.49
C ILE A 802 6.21 11.67 -7.71
N ILE A 803 6.91 10.54 -7.66
CA ILE A 803 7.66 10.03 -8.82
C ILE A 803 6.71 9.16 -9.65
N PRO A 804 6.35 9.52 -10.90
CA PRO A 804 5.50 8.67 -11.73
C PRO A 804 6.26 7.43 -12.19
N GLY A 805 5.58 6.29 -12.20
CA GLY A 805 6.08 5.05 -12.76
C GLY A 805 5.13 4.49 -13.81
N ASN A 806 5.09 3.18 -13.97
CA ASN A 806 4.22 2.55 -14.94
C ASN A 806 2.76 2.56 -14.45
N HIS A 807 1.96 3.45 -15.05
CA HIS A 807 0.51 3.58 -14.79
C HIS A 807 -0.37 2.80 -15.80
N ARG A 808 0.24 2.00 -16.68
CA ARG A 808 -0.42 0.96 -17.51
C ARG A 808 -1.51 1.49 -18.45
N ASP A 809 -1.31 2.68 -18.99
CA ASP A 809 -2.33 3.40 -19.77
C ASP A 809 -1.73 4.30 -20.88
N PHE A 810 -0.48 4.04 -21.27
CA PHE A 810 0.21 4.80 -22.33
C PHE A 810 -0.40 4.58 -23.73
N VAL A 811 -1.20 3.52 -23.89
CA VAL A 811 -2.00 3.24 -25.09
C VAL A 811 -2.95 4.40 -25.44
N PHE A 812 -3.47 5.12 -24.45
CA PHE A 812 -4.32 6.29 -24.68
C PHE A 812 -3.55 7.45 -25.33
N GLU A 813 -2.31 7.67 -24.92
CA GLU A 813 -1.44 8.73 -25.45
C GLU A 813 -1.10 8.48 -26.93
N HIS A 814 -0.70 7.25 -27.26
CA HIS A 814 -0.46 6.80 -28.65
C HIS A 814 -1.75 6.84 -29.48
N GLY A 815 -2.83 6.23 -28.96
CA GLY A 815 -4.11 6.11 -29.64
C GLY A 815 -4.72 7.46 -30.03
N ARG A 816 -4.60 8.48 -29.17
CA ARG A 816 -5.02 9.84 -29.50
C ARG A 816 -4.22 10.44 -30.64
N ALA A 817 -2.89 10.31 -30.63
CA ALA A 817 -2.05 10.80 -31.72
C ALA A 817 -2.35 10.08 -33.06
N ILE A 818 -2.72 8.80 -33.02
CA ILE A 818 -3.14 8.01 -34.21
C ILE A 818 -4.50 8.50 -34.72
N ARG A 819 -5.50 8.65 -33.83
CA ARG A 819 -6.82 9.18 -34.15
C ARG A 819 -6.73 10.57 -34.78
N ASP A 820 -5.96 11.47 -34.16
CA ASP A 820 -5.79 12.85 -34.61
C ASP A 820 -5.04 12.94 -35.96
N ALA A 821 -4.35 11.87 -36.39
CA ALA A 821 -3.79 11.71 -37.73
C ALA A 821 -4.81 11.22 -38.79
N GLY A 822 -6.03 10.81 -38.37
CA GLY A 822 -7.12 10.31 -39.22
C GLY A 822 -7.09 8.81 -39.46
N TYR A 823 -6.72 8.03 -38.44
CA TYR A 823 -6.67 6.56 -38.48
C TYR A 823 -7.47 5.96 -37.32
N SER A 824 -8.07 4.80 -37.57
CA SER A 824 -8.66 3.97 -36.51
C SER A 824 -7.54 3.24 -35.79
N PHE A 825 -7.73 2.90 -34.51
CA PHE A 825 -6.82 2.01 -33.83
C PHE A 825 -7.55 1.05 -32.88
N VAL A 826 -6.97 -0.14 -32.71
CA VAL A 826 -7.24 -1.05 -31.60
C VAL A 826 -5.95 -1.33 -30.85
N SER A 827 -6.03 -1.95 -29.69
CA SER A 827 -4.84 -2.31 -28.91
C SER A 827 -4.90 -3.69 -28.29
N VAL A 828 -3.73 -4.19 -27.92
CA VAL A 828 -3.48 -5.55 -27.43
C VAL A 828 -2.25 -5.56 -26.51
N SER A 829 -2.23 -6.47 -25.54
CA SER A 829 -1.02 -6.86 -24.79
C SER A 829 0.04 -7.46 -25.71
N ASP A 830 1.32 -7.29 -25.37
CA ASP A 830 2.39 -7.97 -26.11
C ASP A 830 2.31 -9.51 -25.97
N GLU A 831 1.86 -10.04 -24.83
CA GLU A 831 1.68 -11.48 -24.60
C GLU A 831 0.63 -12.07 -25.56
N ARG A 832 -0.50 -11.38 -25.75
CA ARG A 832 -1.53 -11.82 -26.71
C ARG A 832 -1.08 -11.60 -28.15
N PHE A 833 -0.39 -10.50 -28.46
CA PHE A 833 0.22 -10.28 -29.77
C PHE A 833 1.27 -11.36 -30.13
N GLY A 834 2.01 -11.85 -29.14
CA GLY A 834 2.99 -12.92 -29.27
C GLY A 834 2.41 -14.31 -29.55
N CYS A 835 1.11 -14.51 -29.38
CA CYS A 835 0.46 -15.79 -29.66
C CYS A 835 0.42 -16.10 -31.17
N HIS A 836 0.71 -17.35 -31.54
CA HIS A 836 0.76 -17.78 -32.94
C HIS A 836 -0.57 -17.66 -33.70
N ASP A 837 -1.70 -17.70 -32.99
CA ASP A 837 -3.06 -17.58 -33.55
C ASP A 837 -3.54 -16.12 -33.68
N PHE A 838 -2.79 -15.13 -33.17
CA PHE A 838 -3.15 -13.72 -33.32
C PHE A 838 -3.08 -13.29 -34.80
N ASP A 839 -4.18 -12.77 -35.34
CA ASP A 839 -4.24 -12.32 -36.74
C ASP A 839 -3.63 -10.93 -36.90
N VAL A 840 -2.53 -10.85 -37.65
CA VAL A 840 -1.83 -9.60 -37.97
C VAL A 840 -2.25 -8.98 -39.31
N THR A 841 -3.14 -9.62 -40.07
CA THR A 841 -3.50 -9.17 -41.43
C THR A 841 -4.35 -7.90 -41.54
N PRO A 842 -5.21 -7.50 -40.58
CA PRO A 842 -6.08 -6.33 -40.76
C PRO A 842 -5.40 -4.95 -40.70
N TYR A 843 -4.12 -4.88 -40.33
CA TYR A 843 -3.50 -3.65 -39.83
C TYR A 843 -2.63 -2.93 -40.87
N PHE A 844 -2.91 -1.64 -41.09
CA PHE A 844 -2.10 -0.73 -41.89
C PHE A 844 -0.70 -0.51 -41.29
N ALA A 845 -0.65 -0.42 -39.96
CA ALA A 845 0.59 -0.35 -39.19
C ALA A 845 0.45 -1.04 -37.82
N ILE A 846 1.58 -1.44 -37.25
CA ILE A 846 1.72 -1.83 -35.84
C ILE A 846 2.54 -0.74 -35.13
N ASP A 847 2.09 -0.31 -33.96
CA ASP A 847 2.78 0.61 -33.06
C ASP A 847 3.11 -0.15 -31.76
N VAL A 848 4.38 -0.26 -31.40
CA VAL A 848 4.83 -1.02 -30.21
C VAL A 848 5.37 -0.06 -29.16
N ILE A 849 4.66 0.01 -28.04
CA ILE A 849 5.04 0.78 -26.86
C ILE A 849 5.98 -0.08 -26.02
N TYR A 850 7.25 0.33 -25.90
CA TYR A 850 8.21 -0.31 -24.98
C TYR A 850 8.61 0.57 -23.81
N GLY A 851 8.30 1.87 -23.73
CA GLY A 851 8.59 2.67 -22.53
C GLY A 851 10.00 2.46 -21.96
N GLU A 852 10.08 2.05 -20.70
CA GLU A 852 11.32 1.63 -20.01
C GLU A 852 11.45 0.10 -19.83
N GLU A 853 10.81 -0.67 -20.70
CA GLU A 853 10.82 -2.13 -20.74
C GLU A 853 12.26 -2.68 -20.87
N ARG A 854 12.72 -3.41 -19.85
CA ARG A 854 14.10 -3.92 -19.70
C ARG A 854 14.08 -5.15 -18.80
N GLY A 855 14.82 -6.17 -19.22
CA GLY A 855 14.83 -7.48 -18.60
C GLY A 855 15.22 -7.46 -17.14
N THR A 856 14.24 -7.78 -16.30
CA THR A 856 14.36 -7.77 -14.84
C THR A 856 14.29 -9.22 -14.33
N PRO A 857 15.16 -9.66 -13.38
CA PRO A 857 15.14 -11.04 -12.87
C PRO A 857 13.75 -11.47 -12.37
N SER A 858 13.34 -12.68 -12.76
CA SER A 858 12.00 -13.21 -12.45
C SER A 858 11.88 -13.72 -11.01
N LEU A 859 10.73 -13.47 -10.39
CA LEU A 859 10.46 -13.81 -8.98
C LEU A 859 10.68 -15.30 -8.69
N PHE A 860 10.06 -16.16 -9.48
CA PHE A 860 10.10 -17.61 -9.24
C PHE A 860 11.33 -18.31 -9.86
N SER A 861 12.18 -17.58 -10.60
CA SER A 861 13.31 -18.16 -11.33
C SER A 861 14.34 -17.10 -11.70
N GLN A 862 15.37 -16.91 -10.87
CA GLN A 862 16.43 -15.91 -11.13
C GLN A 862 17.21 -16.14 -12.44
N SER A 863 17.17 -17.35 -13.01
CA SER A 863 17.73 -17.67 -14.33
C SER A 863 16.84 -17.24 -15.51
N LYS A 864 15.62 -16.79 -15.23
CA LYS A 864 14.72 -16.14 -16.18
C LYS A 864 14.66 -14.65 -15.88
N LYS A 865 14.31 -13.88 -16.91
CA LYS A 865 13.94 -12.49 -16.77
C LYS A 865 12.52 -12.29 -17.28
N ASP A 866 11.74 -11.56 -16.51
CA ASP A 866 10.49 -10.96 -16.95
C ASP A 866 10.81 -9.63 -17.65
N PHE A 867 9.79 -8.98 -18.22
CA PHE A 867 9.88 -7.65 -18.82
C PHE A 867 10.92 -7.49 -19.96
N ARG A 868 10.83 -8.33 -20.99
CA ARG A 868 11.84 -8.43 -22.06
C ARG A 868 11.34 -7.82 -23.37
N VAL A 869 12.07 -6.87 -23.94
CA VAL A 869 11.79 -6.38 -25.30
C VAL A 869 12.04 -7.49 -26.34
N LEU A 870 11.33 -7.42 -27.46
CA LEU A 870 11.52 -8.30 -28.61
C LEU A 870 11.60 -9.80 -28.24
N THR A 871 10.70 -10.32 -27.40
CA THR A 871 10.68 -11.75 -27.04
C THR A 871 10.56 -12.69 -28.26
N PRO A 872 10.93 -13.99 -28.18
CA PRO A 872 10.83 -14.91 -29.31
C PRO A 872 9.43 -15.00 -29.96
N SER A 873 8.37 -14.90 -29.16
CA SER A 873 6.97 -14.81 -29.60
C SER A 873 6.70 -13.50 -30.32
N THR A 874 7.05 -12.36 -29.73
CA THR A 874 6.85 -11.02 -30.31
C THR A 874 7.63 -10.85 -31.62
N ARG A 875 8.90 -11.30 -31.69
CA ARG A 875 9.69 -11.34 -32.95
C ARG A 875 9.00 -12.16 -34.03
N SER A 876 8.40 -13.30 -33.66
CA SER A 876 7.69 -14.16 -34.61
C SER A 876 6.44 -13.49 -35.19
N SER A 877 5.66 -12.77 -34.36
CA SER A 877 4.49 -12.01 -34.83
C SER A 877 4.88 -10.79 -35.67
N ILE A 878 5.90 -10.02 -35.28
CA ILE A 878 6.45 -8.92 -36.09
C ILE A 878 6.91 -9.46 -37.46
N LYS A 879 7.67 -10.57 -37.50
CA LYS A 879 8.15 -11.13 -38.77
C LYS A 879 7.00 -11.54 -39.69
N ARG A 880 6.00 -12.25 -39.17
CA ARG A 880 4.78 -12.68 -39.91
C ARG A 880 4.03 -11.50 -40.54
N TYR A 881 4.11 -10.33 -39.92
CA TYR A 881 3.50 -9.10 -40.39
C TYR A 881 4.35 -8.40 -41.46
N LEU A 882 5.64 -8.19 -41.20
CA LEU A 882 6.55 -7.51 -42.12
C LEU A 882 6.84 -8.32 -43.40
N ASP A 883 6.85 -9.65 -43.33
CA ASP A 883 6.97 -10.54 -44.50
C ASP A 883 5.83 -10.36 -45.53
N ARG A 884 4.75 -9.65 -45.14
CA ARG A 884 3.58 -9.32 -45.99
C ARG A 884 3.54 -7.85 -46.44
N GLY A 885 4.58 -7.06 -46.16
CA GLY A 885 4.64 -5.64 -46.51
C GLY A 885 3.97 -4.68 -45.51
N GLY A 886 3.68 -5.13 -44.29
CA GLY A 886 3.12 -4.29 -43.22
C GLY A 886 4.11 -3.23 -42.70
N ASN A 887 3.64 -2.22 -41.96
CA ASN A 887 4.48 -1.11 -41.46
C ASN A 887 4.60 -1.13 -39.93
N ILE A 888 5.79 -0.91 -39.36
CA ILE A 888 5.96 -0.95 -37.90
C ILE A 888 6.63 0.31 -37.31
N PHE A 889 6.05 0.82 -36.24
CA PHE A 889 6.62 1.81 -35.34
C PHE A 889 6.98 1.16 -34.00
N ILE A 890 8.15 1.47 -33.44
CA ILE A 890 8.61 1.01 -32.12
C ILE A 890 9.26 2.19 -31.38
N SER A 891 8.94 2.39 -30.11
CA SER A 891 9.60 3.40 -29.26
C SER A 891 9.82 2.91 -27.83
N GLY A 892 11.01 3.16 -27.28
CA GLY A 892 11.37 2.85 -25.89
C GLY A 892 12.83 3.19 -25.58
N ALA A 893 13.17 3.27 -24.29
CA ALA A 893 14.49 3.66 -23.80
C ALA A 893 15.54 2.54 -23.93
N TYR A 894 15.16 1.29 -23.71
CA TYR A 894 16.09 0.14 -23.60
C TYR A 894 16.01 -0.89 -24.74
N ILE A 895 15.41 -0.51 -25.88
CA ILE A 895 15.10 -1.41 -27.01
C ILE A 895 16.31 -2.14 -27.61
N GLY A 896 17.51 -1.54 -27.55
CA GLY A 896 18.79 -2.11 -27.94
C GLY A 896 19.63 -2.56 -26.74
N THR A 897 19.57 -1.84 -25.61
CA THR A 897 20.31 -2.19 -24.39
C THR A 897 19.88 -3.56 -23.85
N ASP A 898 18.58 -3.85 -23.73
CA ASP A 898 18.11 -5.14 -23.21
C ASP A 898 18.63 -6.32 -24.05
N ILE A 899 18.52 -6.25 -25.37
CA ILE A 899 18.91 -7.37 -26.24
C ILE A 899 20.43 -7.65 -26.20
N VAL A 900 21.24 -6.61 -25.98
CA VAL A 900 22.71 -6.70 -25.83
C VAL A 900 23.09 -7.21 -24.45
N GLU A 901 22.58 -6.61 -23.36
CA GLU A 901 22.90 -7.01 -21.98
C GLU A 901 22.49 -8.46 -21.68
N ASN A 902 21.42 -8.95 -22.30
CA ASN A 902 20.97 -10.32 -22.16
C ASN A 902 21.64 -11.31 -23.11
N ASN A 903 22.57 -10.86 -23.97
CA ASN A 903 23.26 -11.68 -24.98
C ASN A 903 22.29 -12.44 -25.91
N ASP A 904 21.13 -11.88 -26.26
CA ASP A 904 20.16 -12.52 -27.16
C ASP A 904 20.56 -12.27 -28.62
N SER A 905 21.50 -13.07 -29.13
CA SER A 905 21.98 -12.99 -30.51
C SER A 905 20.85 -13.04 -31.54
N ALA A 906 19.77 -13.78 -31.27
CA ALA A 906 18.62 -13.86 -32.17
C ALA A 906 17.78 -12.56 -32.16
N ALA A 907 17.72 -11.85 -31.03
CA ALA A 907 17.15 -10.50 -30.98
C ALA A 907 18.05 -9.46 -31.67
N ILE A 908 19.37 -9.55 -31.47
CA ILE A 908 20.36 -8.66 -32.10
C ILE A 908 20.32 -8.79 -33.63
N ASP A 909 20.30 -10.03 -34.16
CA ASP A 909 20.14 -10.28 -35.59
C ASP A 909 18.76 -9.86 -36.10
N PHE A 910 17.70 -9.95 -35.29
CA PHE A 910 16.37 -9.46 -35.67
C PHE A 910 16.33 -7.93 -35.76
N ALA A 911 16.86 -7.23 -34.76
CA ALA A 911 16.99 -5.77 -34.76
C ALA A 911 17.77 -5.29 -36.00
N LYS A 912 18.90 -5.95 -36.29
CA LYS A 912 19.80 -5.61 -37.39
C LYS A 912 19.23 -5.85 -38.78
N ASN A 913 18.55 -7.00 -38.98
CA ASN A 913 18.18 -7.50 -40.31
C ASN A 913 16.66 -7.41 -40.61
N VAL A 914 15.82 -7.09 -39.62
CA VAL A 914 14.36 -6.98 -39.77
C VAL A 914 13.83 -5.62 -39.27
N LEU A 915 14.41 -5.05 -38.22
CA LEU A 915 14.06 -3.70 -37.75
C LEU A 915 15.06 -2.62 -38.21
N HIS A 916 16.06 -3.03 -38.98
CA HIS A 916 17.05 -2.16 -39.64
C HIS A 916 17.81 -1.19 -38.72
N TYR A 917 18.01 -1.54 -37.44
CA TYR A 917 18.82 -0.76 -36.50
C TYR A 917 19.86 -1.63 -35.77
N ARG A 918 20.89 -0.99 -35.24
CA ARG A 918 21.87 -1.58 -34.30
C ARG A 918 22.01 -0.68 -33.08
N TRP A 919 22.18 -1.30 -31.91
CA TRP A 919 22.55 -0.62 -30.68
C TRP A 919 23.97 -0.04 -30.76
N MET A 920 24.21 1.05 -30.04
CA MET A 920 25.52 1.70 -29.92
C MET A 920 25.91 1.98 -28.48
N THR A 921 24.99 2.51 -27.67
CA THR A 921 25.24 2.92 -26.28
C THR A 921 23.93 3.05 -25.52
N ASN A 922 23.97 2.69 -24.24
CA ASN A 922 22.97 3.12 -23.26
C ASN A 922 23.23 4.60 -22.86
N HIS A 923 22.27 5.26 -22.19
CA HIS A 923 22.36 6.65 -21.68
C HIS A 923 22.85 7.67 -22.73
N ALA A 924 22.29 7.64 -23.93
CA ALA A 924 22.74 8.47 -25.06
C ALA A 924 22.46 9.98 -24.91
N ASP A 925 21.59 10.36 -23.97
CA ASP A 925 21.23 11.74 -23.62
C ASP A 925 20.61 11.82 -22.22
N ASN A 926 20.62 13.02 -21.65
CA ASN A 926 19.94 13.36 -20.40
C ASN A 926 19.23 14.73 -20.46
N THR A 927 19.06 15.29 -21.66
CA THR A 927 18.53 16.65 -21.88
C THR A 927 17.13 16.67 -22.51
N GLY A 928 16.68 15.59 -23.15
CA GLY A 928 15.36 15.49 -23.78
C GLY A 928 15.28 16.15 -25.16
N ALA A 929 16.34 16.83 -25.60
CA ALA A 929 16.34 17.66 -26.80
C ALA A 929 16.82 16.88 -28.03
N LEU A 930 16.05 16.90 -29.13
CA LEU A 930 16.41 16.21 -30.37
C LEU A 930 16.67 17.18 -31.54
N MET A 931 17.44 16.70 -32.52
CA MET A 931 17.71 17.35 -33.80
C MET A 931 17.31 16.41 -34.95
N VAL A 932 16.48 16.87 -35.88
CA VAL A 932 16.20 16.13 -37.13
C VAL A 932 17.36 16.23 -38.11
N THR A 933 17.74 15.12 -38.75
CA THR A 933 18.81 15.11 -39.77
C THR A 933 18.34 15.70 -41.10
N ASP A 934 19.27 16.19 -41.93
CA ASP A 934 18.90 16.76 -43.25
C ASP A 934 18.19 15.76 -44.17
N GLN A 935 18.56 14.48 -44.10
CA GLN A 935 17.89 13.40 -44.83
C GLN A 935 16.45 13.15 -44.33
N ALA A 936 16.21 13.37 -43.04
CA ALA A 936 14.91 13.15 -42.40
C ALA A 936 13.95 14.35 -42.46
N LYS A 937 14.46 15.59 -42.61
CA LYS A 937 13.67 16.83 -42.68
C LYS A 937 12.46 16.83 -43.62
N PRO A 938 12.46 16.15 -44.79
CA PRO A 938 11.27 16.06 -45.64
C PRO A 938 10.11 15.27 -45.00
N PHE A 939 10.43 14.34 -44.10
CA PHE A 939 9.52 13.35 -43.52
C PHE A 939 9.14 13.67 -42.07
N PHE A 940 10.08 14.14 -41.25
CA PHE A 940 9.93 14.28 -39.81
C PHE A 940 10.23 15.71 -39.32
N ARG A 941 9.52 16.14 -38.27
CA ARG A 941 9.71 17.45 -37.61
C ARG A 941 10.49 17.29 -36.29
N LYS A 942 11.02 18.39 -35.75
CA LYS A 942 11.72 18.38 -34.44
C LYS A 942 10.71 18.08 -33.32
N VAL A 943 11.11 17.23 -32.37
CA VAL A 943 10.39 16.99 -31.11
C VAL A 943 11.34 17.05 -29.91
N SER A 944 10.79 16.94 -28.70
CA SER A 944 11.52 16.79 -27.43
C SER A 944 10.78 15.83 -26.49
N TYR A 945 11.50 15.18 -25.56
CA TYR A 945 10.95 14.17 -24.64
C TYR A 945 11.37 14.43 -23.18
N ASN A 946 10.70 13.79 -22.22
CA ASN A 946 10.95 14.01 -20.80
C ASN A 946 12.20 13.27 -20.28
N ALA A 947 13.32 14.00 -20.12
CA ALA A 947 14.54 13.50 -19.48
C ALA A 947 14.74 14.03 -18.05
N GLN A 948 13.73 14.65 -17.44
CA GLN A 948 13.79 15.32 -16.14
C GLN A 948 12.58 14.96 -15.27
N TYR A 949 12.53 15.44 -14.02
CA TYR A 949 11.36 15.24 -13.16
C TYR A 949 10.10 15.89 -13.78
N HIS A 950 9.00 15.14 -13.81
CA HIS A 950 7.67 15.62 -14.19
C HIS A 950 6.63 15.01 -13.22
N PRO A 951 5.57 15.74 -12.79
CA PRO A 951 4.60 15.23 -11.82
C PRO A 951 3.66 14.14 -12.34
N TYR A 952 3.56 13.97 -13.66
CA TYR A 952 2.61 13.05 -14.32
C TYR A 952 3.23 12.09 -15.34
N LEU A 953 4.53 12.22 -15.64
CA LEU A 953 5.23 11.37 -16.61
C LEU A 953 6.52 10.88 -15.98
N TYR A 954 6.88 9.63 -16.24
CA TYR A 954 8.15 9.08 -15.80
C TYR A 954 9.32 9.80 -16.52
N LYS A 955 10.50 9.74 -15.92
CA LYS A 955 11.72 10.39 -16.43
C LYS A 955 12.52 9.36 -17.19
N VAL A 956 12.72 9.58 -18.49
CA VAL A 956 13.62 8.78 -19.31
C VAL A 956 15.06 9.04 -18.88
N GLU A 957 15.61 8.13 -18.09
CA GLU A 957 16.93 8.23 -17.46
C GLU A 957 18.06 7.64 -18.32
N ALA A 958 17.72 6.68 -19.18
CA ALA A 958 18.66 5.89 -19.96
C ALA A 958 18.18 5.63 -21.42
N PRO A 959 18.02 6.68 -22.25
CA PRO A 959 17.60 6.53 -23.65
C PRO A 959 18.70 5.89 -24.51
N ASP A 960 18.32 4.99 -25.43
CA ASP A 960 19.22 4.22 -26.27
C ASP A 960 19.76 4.99 -27.49
N GLY A 961 21.07 4.86 -27.72
CA GLY A 961 21.70 5.25 -28.97
C GLY A 961 21.57 4.14 -30.02
N ILE A 962 20.83 4.40 -31.11
CA ILE A 962 20.60 3.44 -32.20
C ILE A 962 20.98 3.99 -33.58
N GLU A 963 21.63 3.16 -34.39
CA GLU A 963 22.17 3.51 -35.71
C GLU A 963 21.55 2.63 -36.81
N PRO A 964 21.35 3.15 -38.05
CA PRO A 964 20.75 2.39 -39.15
C PRO A 964 21.60 1.20 -39.59
N SER A 965 20.92 0.15 -40.06
CA SER A 965 21.51 -1.10 -40.55
C SER A 965 20.90 -1.53 -41.88
N GLY A 966 21.77 -1.77 -42.88
CA GLY A 966 21.38 -2.15 -44.24
C GLY A 966 21.02 -0.96 -45.14
N ASP A 967 20.89 -1.24 -46.43
CA ASP A 967 20.48 -0.25 -47.42
C ASP A 967 19.00 0.14 -47.22
N GLY A 968 18.64 1.38 -47.58
CA GLY A 968 17.29 1.93 -47.37
C GLY A 968 17.00 2.41 -45.94
N ALA A 969 17.89 2.17 -44.98
CA ALA A 969 17.79 2.67 -43.61
C ALA A 969 18.55 3.99 -43.40
N PHE A 970 17.95 4.92 -42.66
CA PHE A 970 18.50 6.25 -42.39
C PHE A 970 18.17 6.78 -40.98
N ARG A 971 18.91 7.81 -40.55
CA ARG A 971 18.77 8.42 -39.22
C ARG A 971 17.69 9.48 -39.24
N ILE A 972 16.70 9.37 -38.37
CA ILE A 972 15.66 10.38 -38.18
C ILE A 972 16.20 11.52 -37.31
N TYR A 973 16.62 11.18 -36.09
CA TYR A 973 17.00 12.10 -35.04
C TYR A 973 18.42 11.87 -34.55
N ARG A 974 19.01 12.93 -33.98
CA ARG A 974 20.15 12.87 -33.08
C ARG A 974 19.81 13.55 -31.77
N TYR A 975 20.32 13.02 -30.67
CA TYR A 975 20.29 13.73 -29.38
C TYR A 975 21.08 15.04 -29.50
N ALA A 976 20.50 16.15 -29.04
CA ALA A 976 21.04 17.48 -29.29
C ALA A 976 22.35 17.73 -28.53
N ALA A 977 22.52 17.14 -27.35
CA ALA A 977 23.77 17.20 -26.59
C ALA A 977 24.86 16.30 -27.22
N GLY A 978 24.73 14.97 -27.06
CA GLY A 978 25.76 14.00 -27.46
C GLY A 978 25.90 13.74 -28.97
N LYS A 979 24.98 14.22 -29.81
CA LYS A 979 24.89 13.95 -31.27
C LYS A 979 24.75 12.48 -31.66
N VAL A 980 24.63 11.55 -30.71
CA VAL A 980 24.31 10.13 -30.95
C VAL A 980 22.97 10.03 -31.68
N SER A 981 22.81 9.04 -32.55
CA SER A 981 21.56 8.81 -33.28
C SER A 981 20.47 8.28 -32.35
N ALA A 982 19.29 8.91 -32.41
CA ALA A 982 18.16 8.70 -31.49
C ALA A 982 16.97 8.00 -32.15
N GLY A 983 17.01 7.82 -33.47
CA GLY A 983 15.92 7.21 -34.21
C GLY A 983 16.32 6.81 -35.63
N VAL A 984 15.76 5.70 -36.09
CA VAL A 984 16.02 5.08 -37.39
C VAL A 984 14.72 4.92 -38.16
N ALA A 985 14.73 5.25 -39.44
CA ALA A 985 13.68 4.90 -40.39
C ALA A 985 14.25 3.96 -41.45
N TYR A 986 13.41 3.06 -41.97
CA TYR A 986 13.72 2.18 -43.10
C TYR A 986 12.59 2.25 -44.13
N SER A 987 12.98 2.30 -45.41
CA SER A 987 12.05 2.22 -46.55
C SER A 987 12.56 1.21 -47.57
N GLY A 988 11.85 0.10 -47.71
CA GLY A 988 12.10 -0.95 -48.71
C GLY A 988 10.83 -1.76 -48.96
N ASN A 989 10.93 -3.10 -48.90
CA ASN A 989 9.78 -4.02 -49.09
C ASN A 989 8.67 -3.85 -48.03
N TYR A 990 9.01 -3.20 -46.93
CA TYR A 990 8.15 -2.73 -45.86
C TYR A 990 8.79 -1.46 -45.28
N LYS A 991 8.13 -0.82 -44.31
CA LYS A 991 8.69 0.34 -43.61
C LYS A 991 8.74 0.15 -42.11
N CYS A 992 9.76 0.73 -41.52
CA CYS A 992 9.99 0.69 -40.08
C CYS A 992 10.39 2.07 -39.58
N VAL A 993 9.89 2.47 -38.42
CA VAL A 993 10.41 3.57 -37.60
C VAL A 993 10.72 3.03 -36.22
N VAL A 994 11.92 3.31 -35.72
CA VAL A 994 12.39 2.91 -34.39
C VAL A 994 12.97 4.12 -33.69
N LEU A 995 12.56 4.39 -32.45
CA LEU A 995 13.06 5.48 -31.61
C LEU A 995 13.69 4.91 -30.33
N GLY A 996 14.91 5.36 -30.01
CA GLY A 996 15.62 5.01 -28.76
C GLY A 996 15.15 5.82 -27.54
N PHE A 997 13.95 6.39 -27.62
CA PHE A 997 13.27 7.08 -26.54
C PHE A 997 11.75 6.79 -26.66
N PRO A 998 10.99 6.78 -25.56
CA PRO A 998 9.56 6.49 -25.60
C PRO A 998 8.73 7.65 -26.15
N PHE A 999 7.75 7.37 -27.00
CA PHE A 999 6.90 8.37 -27.66
C PHE A 999 5.92 9.05 -26.70
N GLU A 1000 5.41 8.31 -25.71
CA GLU A 1000 4.51 8.79 -24.67
C GLU A 1000 5.15 9.88 -23.78
N THR A 1001 6.49 9.97 -23.75
CA THR A 1001 7.24 10.96 -22.95
C THR A 1001 7.45 12.30 -23.67
N ILE A 1002 6.93 12.47 -24.90
CA ILE A 1002 6.93 13.76 -25.61
C ILE A 1002 5.95 14.72 -24.93
N THR A 1003 6.49 15.66 -24.15
CA THR A 1003 5.69 16.55 -23.28
C THR A 1003 4.86 17.57 -24.05
N ASN A 1004 5.28 17.96 -25.25
CA ASN A 1004 4.52 18.88 -26.10
C ASN A 1004 3.51 18.09 -26.97
N ARG A 1005 2.23 18.18 -26.63
CA ARG A 1005 1.12 17.52 -27.34
C ARG A 1005 1.12 17.76 -28.85
N ASN A 1006 1.48 18.96 -29.31
CA ASN A 1006 1.51 19.28 -30.74
C ASN A 1006 2.70 18.62 -31.44
N GLU A 1007 3.85 18.52 -30.78
CA GLU A 1007 5.02 17.79 -31.30
C GLU A 1007 4.72 16.28 -31.39
N GLN A 1008 4.08 15.72 -30.36
CA GLN A 1008 3.70 14.31 -30.32
C GLN A 1008 2.70 13.94 -31.42
N ASN A 1009 1.59 14.68 -31.52
CA ASN A 1009 0.58 14.48 -32.57
C ASN A 1009 1.17 14.66 -33.97
N GLN A 1010 2.06 15.64 -34.17
CA GLN A 1010 2.73 15.84 -35.46
C GLN A 1010 3.70 14.70 -35.80
N LEU A 1011 4.41 14.13 -34.82
CA LEU A 1011 5.30 12.99 -35.05
C LEU A 1011 4.53 11.73 -35.45
N MET A 1012 3.45 11.37 -34.76
CA MET A 1012 2.64 10.22 -35.17
C MET A 1012 2.07 10.39 -36.59
N LYS A 1013 1.62 11.61 -36.92
CA LYS A 1013 1.17 11.97 -38.26
C LYS A 1013 2.30 11.87 -39.29
N ASP A 1014 3.51 12.32 -38.99
CA ASP A 1014 4.69 12.18 -39.85
C ASP A 1014 5.03 10.69 -40.11
N ILE A 1015 4.97 9.85 -39.07
CA ILE A 1015 5.22 8.40 -39.13
C ILE A 1015 4.19 7.70 -40.04
N LEU A 1016 2.90 7.93 -39.80
CA LEU A 1016 1.82 7.31 -40.59
C LEU A 1016 1.84 7.82 -42.05
N MET A 1017 2.19 9.09 -42.28
CA MET A 1017 2.43 9.63 -43.63
C MET A 1017 3.68 9.06 -44.30
N PHE A 1018 4.73 8.70 -43.56
CA PHE A 1018 5.90 8.03 -44.11
C PHE A 1018 5.54 6.61 -44.57
N PHE A 1019 4.75 5.88 -43.77
CA PHE A 1019 4.22 4.56 -44.13
C PHE A 1019 3.39 4.59 -45.42
N GLY A 1020 2.48 5.56 -45.58
CA GLY A 1020 1.57 5.67 -46.74
C GLY A 1020 2.15 6.24 -48.04
N ARG A 1021 3.45 6.50 -48.16
CA ARG A 1021 4.10 6.91 -49.44
C ARG A 1021 4.45 5.69 -50.30
N ASP A 1022 4.67 5.89 -51.60
CA ASP A 1022 5.37 4.93 -52.46
C ASP A 1022 6.88 5.22 -52.51
#